data_AF-A0A9W4WM65-F1
#
_entry.id   AF-A0A9W4WM65-F1
#
_cell.length_a   1.000
_cell.length_b   1.000
_cell.length_c   1.000
_cell.angle_alpha   90.00
_cell.angle_beta   90.00
_cell.angle_gamma   90.00
#
_symmetry.space_group_name_H-M   'P 1'
#
loop_
_entity.id
_entity.type
_entity.pdbx_description
1 polymer ?
#
loop_
_entity_poly.entity_id
_entity_poly.type
_entity_poly.pdbx_seq_one_letter_code
_entity_poly.pdbx_strand_id
1 'polypeptide(L)'
;GVILDVDERMFKDYPNQFAPFRIPCENHYNGTLFRYPLRTEVDSTDSEISDRIYKPDAILEMFDKFYEHESIDSLLFIKYIERISFYEIKNGANELELLYTIQLENADEVREKRRLIAKNIGPMMNLLKSGELKGNNQLDTSYIATFCRQKGDSKENSSWLILNYLDDLLETEKYFQNEFKRSIGDHKFIPNVGLAVPINDLMIAGSLFCFLPLPISTPFPVSVHGYFADCYYKEHEYLVCLVAPILDYNVKDENFLKHLGWNTYPDVRTVLEQLELCYVRSSNGQSPENLKEICNAIYKYMYKAFQKDDKEEFEIMKNDLENKPWIWHNDAFYSADKFVFRLPTEFEDNNSLIVELPPGYISDFKSLFEAMGVRNEIGVKELILIINNMVEGNEERKLSDDEINHNADDAKATNLSVIVDERPKFQHSSKMSLLTKEMDGWQVGFNCAYHLTDLPSIVSREYIIFFDPNEKYLPAQGRPPKRKKGFKINFMKTKFKESFPDQCYPYEALDCNFNEIFNGTLFRLPLRTDQLASDSKITNHVVKIEEILQLFNGVQGNKEMLFLRNIELCSLRHINDHEQVPQPIWQAQIYMSDDHRDIRKSVTDCIQTYQLDIKIEINDILNSKISEIWLLCIGGHERIRSEELENISRRTQIKFPNPPELKGEIFSYLPLSISTNLGVHLNGNFSLSSSRSNVLQFENDVDHKRIIPNNSLNAFVLASTLYDSSIHLFLNTFADKNKFLPPELQNDPVCLEALGRIGLKNQVNSDTYIECAQEIAQEIVIQINQARFPANEIEDRAKTLVLYLYEHVNSLNFNEQQWEIIIEMKFVPSEKNLSPFYYEPKVTTGSSSETEVTPVNLTNIFLTTSAELEKNPTRKPNQIHLQQKRR
;
A
#
# COMPACT_ATOMS: atom_id res chain seq x y z
N GLY A 1 38.75 7.68 -6.63
CA GLY A 1 40.14 8.14 -6.85
C GLY A 1 40.20 9.00 -8.10
N VAL A 2 41.19 9.88 -8.21
CA VAL A 2 41.44 10.69 -9.41
C VAL A 2 42.53 10.01 -10.23
N ILE A 3 42.32 9.84 -11.54
CA ILE A 3 43.39 9.43 -12.47
C ILE A 3 44.07 10.73 -12.92
N LEU A 4 45.38 10.82 -12.70
CA LEU A 4 46.21 11.95 -13.11
C LEU A 4 47.15 11.50 -14.22
N ASP A 5 47.16 12.25 -15.31
CA ASP A 5 48.21 12.15 -16.34
C ASP A 5 49.39 13.00 -15.88
N VAL A 6 50.59 12.42 -15.80
CA VAL A 6 51.75 13.03 -15.14
C VAL A 6 52.70 13.57 -16.20
N ASP A 7 52.69 14.89 -16.40
CA ASP A 7 53.59 15.57 -17.33
C ASP A 7 54.93 15.95 -16.68
N GLU A 8 55.91 16.37 -17.49
CA GLU A 8 57.22 16.85 -17.01
C GLU A 8 57.13 18.00 -16.00
N ARG A 9 56.05 18.78 -16.01
CA ARG A 9 55.89 19.91 -15.08
C ARG A 9 55.55 19.39 -13.69
N MET A 10 54.65 18.41 -13.56
CA MET A 10 54.38 17.78 -12.26
C MET A 10 55.64 17.20 -11.60
N PHE A 11 56.53 16.55 -12.38
CA PHE A 11 57.81 16.07 -11.84
C PHE A 11 58.74 17.19 -11.36
N LYS A 12 58.75 18.35 -12.04
CA LYS A 12 59.56 19.52 -11.69
C LYS A 12 58.98 20.29 -10.50
N ASP A 13 57.65 20.37 -10.40
CA ASP A 13 56.93 21.12 -9.37
C ASP A 13 56.81 20.34 -8.05
N TYR A 14 56.75 19.01 -8.10
CA TYR A 14 56.58 18.13 -6.91
C TYR A 14 57.64 17.01 -6.81
N PRO A 15 58.95 17.32 -6.92
CA PRO A 15 60.00 16.30 -7.01
C PRO A 15 60.02 15.34 -5.81
N ASN A 16 59.70 15.81 -4.60
CA ASN A 16 59.64 14.99 -3.39
C ASN A 16 58.51 13.95 -3.42
N GLN A 17 57.42 14.19 -4.14
CA GLN A 17 56.30 13.25 -4.27
C GLN A 17 56.63 12.10 -5.23
N PHE A 18 57.44 12.38 -6.26
CA PHE A 18 57.80 11.41 -7.30
C PHE A 18 59.13 10.70 -7.05
N ALA A 19 60.09 11.32 -6.35
CA ALA A 19 61.38 10.72 -5.99
C ALA A 19 61.30 9.30 -5.39
N PRO A 20 60.31 8.95 -4.54
CA PRO A 20 60.18 7.61 -3.99
C PRO A 20 59.92 6.49 -5.01
N PHE A 21 59.45 6.81 -6.22
CA PHE A 21 59.23 5.83 -7.29
C PHE A 21 60.49 5.54 -8.11
N ARG A 22 61.52 6.39 -8.03
CA ARG A 22 62.80 6.28 -8.76
C ARG A 22 62.68 6.15 -10.29
N ILE A 23 61.55 6.60 -10.87
CA ILE A 23 61.31 6.62 -12.33
C ILE A 23 61.82 7.96 -12.90
N PRO A 24 62.69 7.97 -13.93
CA PRO A 24 63.09 9.20 -14.62
C PRO A 24 61.93 9.86 -15.37
N CYS A 25 61.83 11.19 -15.33
CA CYS A 25 60.72 11.98 -15.88
C CYS A 25 60.40 11.73 -17.37
N GLU A 26 61.39 11.26 -18.15
CA GLU A 26 61.29 11.10 -19.61
C GLU A 26 60.83 9.69 -20.04
N ASN A 27 60.69 8.74 -19.11
CA ASN A 27 60.45 7.33 -19.43
C ASN A 27 59.07 6.83 -19.00
N HIS A 28 58.36 6.21 -19.95
CA HIS A 28 57.17 5.41 -19.65
C HIS A 28 57.57 4.17 -18.84
N TYR A 29 57.04 4.02 -17.64
CA TYR A 29 57.23 2.81 -16.85
C TYR A 29 56.37 1.67 -17.43
N ASN A 30 57.02 0.69 -18.06
CA ASN A 30 56.35 -0.44 -18.70
C ASN A 30 55.93 -1.51 -17.68
N GLY A 31 54.96 -1.17 -16.83
CA GLY A 31 54.44 -2.03 -15.77
C GLY A 31 53.57 -1.25 -14.78
N THR A 32 53.29 -1.86 -13.63
CA THR A 32 52.57 -1.22 -12.51
C THR A 32 53.42 -1.27 -11.25
N LEU A 33 53.61 -0.12 -10.60
CA LEU A 33 54.36 -0.01 -9.35
C LEU A 33 53.44 0.51 -8.24
N PHE A 34 53.23 -0.31 -7.21
CA PHE A 34 52.50 0.08 -6.01
C PHE A 34 53.49 0.53 -4.93
N ARG A 35 53.21 1.69 -4.32
CA ARG A 35 53.91 2.17 -3.12
C ARG A 35 52.89 2.28 -2.00
N TYR A 36 53.09 1.50 -0.93
CA TYR A 36 52.33 1.59 0.31
C TYR A 36 53.22 2.24 1.38
N PRO A 37 53.04 3.55 1.70
CA PRO A 37 53.72 4.15 2.84
C PRO A 37 53.28 3.43 4.12
N LEU A 38 54.24 2.99 4.93
CA LEU A 38 53.93 2.43 6.24
C LEU A 38 53.48 3.55 7.17
N ARG A 39 52.36 3.33 7.85
CA ARG A 39 51.74 4.25 8.82
C ARG A 39 52.69 4.54 9.98
N THR A 40 52.91 5.81 10.31
CA THR A 40 53.67 6.23 11.50
C THR A 40 52.78 6.25 12.76
N GLU A 41 53.37 6.45 13.93
CA GLU A 41 52.62 6.63 15.18
C GLU A 41 51.66 7.82 15.11
N VAL A 42 52.07 8.93 14.49
CA VAL A 42 51.23 10.12 14.27
C VAL A 42 50.09 9.82 13.28
N ASP A 43 50.39 9.14 12.17
CA ASP A 43 49.35 8.75 11.20
C ASP A 43 48.34 7.75 11.78
N SER A 44 48.67 7.08 12.90
CA SER A 44 47.81 6.07 13.53
C SER A 44 46.76 6.65 14.49
N THR A 45 47.07 7.74 15.18
CA THR A 45 46.11 8.42 16.07
C THR A 45 45.03 9.16 15.30
N ASP A 46 45.36 9.62 14.09
CA ASP A 46 44.52 10.50 13.28
C ASP A 46 43.81 9.74 12.14
N SER A 47 44.01 8.42 12.03
CA SER A 47 43.50 7.56 10.94
C SER A 47 42.18 6.88 11.32
N GLU A 48 41.08 7.42 10.82
CA GLU A 48 39.71 6.84 10.93
C GLU A 48 39.58 5.43 10.30
N ILE A 49 40.57 4.98 9.52
CA ILE A 49 40.53 3.69 8.80
C ILE A 49 41.09 2.53 9.64
N SER A 50 42.15 2.79 10.42
CA SER A 50 42.84 1.80 11.25
C SER A 50 43.99 2.46 12.03
N ASP A 51 44.26 1.95 13.23
CA ASP A 51 45.35 2.30 14.14
C ASP A 51 46.63 1.44 13.95
N ARG A 52 46.53 0.32 13.23
CA ARG A 52 47.60 -0.68 13.17
C ARG A 52 48.86 -0.16 12.48
N ILE A 53 49.99 -0.24 13.17
CA ILE A 53 51.32 0.14 12.70
C ILE A 53 52.12 -1.10 12.28
N TYR A 54 52.82 -1.02 11.14
CA TYR A 54 53.75 -2.06 10.67
C TYR A 54 55.17 -1.50 10.64
N LYS A 55 56.11 -2.22 11.27
CA LYS A 55 57.56 -1.90 11.24
C LYS A 55 58.27 -2.74 10.16
N PRO A 56 59.40 -2.29 9.58
CA PRO A 56 60.13 -3.04 8.57
C PRO A 56 60.43 -4.49 8.96
N ASP A 57 60.90 -4.71 10.19
CA ASP A 57 61.21 -6.06 10.71
C ASP A 57 59.99 -7.00 10.68
N ALA A 58 58.79 -6.49 10.92
CA ALA A 58 57.54 -7.27 10.86
C ALA A 58 57.12 -7.61 9.42
N ILE A 59 57.52 -6.78 8.45
CA ILE A 59 57.35 -7.10 7.01
C ILE A 59 58.36 -8.16 6.58
N LEU A 60 59.60 -8.08 7.06
CA LEU A 60 60.63 -9.11 6.82
C LEU A 60 60.24 -10.46 7.47
N GLU A 61 59.66 -10.45 8.67
CA GLU A 61 59.12 -11.66 9.31
C GLU A 61 57.95 -12.28 8.51
N MET A 62 57.07 -11.44 7.96
CA MET A 62 55.98 -11.88 7.07
C MET A 62 56.53 -12.47 5.77
N PHE A 63 57.61 -11.90 5.24
CA PHE A 63 58.33 -12.39 4.07
C PHE A 63 58.97 -13.78 4.33
N ASP A 64 59.71 -13.94 5.43
CA ASP A 64 60.27 -15.25 5.82
C ASP A 64 59.16 -16.31 6.03
N LYS A 65 58.06 -15.97 6.70
CA LYS A 65 56.90 -16.87 6.87
C LYS A 65 56.30 -17.32 5.54
N PHE A 66 56.14 -16.39 4.59
CA PHE A 66 55.66 -16.69 3.24
C PHE A 66 56.62 -17.65 2.52
N TYR A 67 57.94 -17.45 2.63
CA TYR A 67 58.95 -18.31 2.01
C TYR A 67 58.97 -19.74 2.57
N GLU A 68 58.78 -19.91 3.87
CA GLU A 68 58.85 -21.24 4.51
C GLU A 68 57.54 -22.03 4.43
N HIS A 69 56.37 -21.37 4.36
CA HIS A 69 55.08 -22.05 4.52
C HIS A 69 54.11 -21.94 3.32
N GLU A 70 54.19 -20.89 2.51
CA GLU A 70 53.14 -20.57 1.51
C GLU A 70 53.69 -20.40 0.07
N SER A 71 55.00 -20.58 -0.11
CA SER A 71 55.75 -20.02 -1.24
C SER A 71 55.40 -20.64 -2.59
N ILE A 72 55.34 -21.98 -2.65
CA ILE A 72 55.06 -22.75 -3.86
C ILE A 72 53.55 -22.78 -4.13
N ASP A 73 52.78 -23.03 -3.07
CA ASP A 73 51.32 -23.01 -3.04
C ASP A 73 50.76 -21.74 -3.72
N SER A 74 51.29 -20.57 -3.37
CA SER A 74 50.93 -19.28 -3.96
C SER A 74 51.11 -19.16 -5.47
N LEU A 75 51.84 -20.07 -6.13
CA LEU A 75 51.99 -20.10 -7.59
C LEU A 75 51.22 -21.23 -8.29
N LEU A 76 50.65 -22.20 -7.57
CA LEU A 76 49.99 -23.37 -8.17
C LEU A 76 48.90 -22.97 -9.19
N PHE A 77 47.96 -22.11 -8.77
CA PHE A 77 46.75 -21.81 -9.54
C PHE A 77 46.65 -20.38 -10.10
N ILE A 78 47.65 -19.52 -9.84
CA ILE A 78 47.75 -18.24 -10.56
C ILE A 78 47.99 -18.52 -12.05
N LYS A 79 47.45 -17.67 -12.94
CA LYS A 79 47.45 -17.89 -14.40
C LYS A 79 48.64 -17.28 -15.15
N TYR A 80 49.16 -16.14 -14.66
CA TYR A 80 50.15 -15.31 -15.39
C TYR A 80 51.45 -15.04 -14.61
N ILE A 81 51.43 -15.11 -13.28
CA ILE A 81 52.65 -14.90 -12.47
C ILE A 81 53.51 -16.17 -12.58
N GLU A 82 54.70 -16.00 -13.18
CA GLU A 82 55.70 -17.07 -13.38
C GLU A 82 56.86 -16.95 -12.38
N ARG A 83 57.01 -15.79 -11.71
CA ARG A 83 58.01 -15.55 -10.68
C ARG A 83 57.53 -14.50 -9.67
N ILE A 84 57.82 -14.72 -8.39
CA ILE A 84 57.72 -13.74 -7.31
C ILE A 84 59.12 -13.62 -6.69
N SER A 85 59.60 -12.40 -6.50
CA SER A 85 60.93 -12.11 -5.96
C SER A 85 60.82 -11.00 -4.92
N PHE A 86 61.42 -11.21 -3.76
CA PHE A 86 61.34 -10.29 -2.62
C PHE A 86 62.69 -9.60 -2.44
N TYR A 87 62.64 -8.28 -2.28
CA TYR A 87 63.83 -7.43 -2.19
C TYR A 87 63.76 -6.51 -0.98
N GLU A 88 64.91 -6.25 -0.35
CA GLU A 88 65.08 -5.20 0.64
C GLU A 88 65.88 -4.04 0.05
N ILE A 89 65.56 -2.81 0.44
CA ILE A 89 66.44 -1.64 0.30
C ILE A 89 66.80 -1.19 1.71
N LYS A 90 68.01 -1.50 2.16
CA LYS A 90 68.49 -1.13 3.50
C LYS A 90 68.63 0.39 3.63
N ASN A 91 68.54 0.91 4.86
CA ASN A 91 68.63 2.35 5.10
C ASN A 91 69.97 2.92 4.60
N GLY A 92 69.90 3.95 3.75
CA GLY A 92 71.07 4.53 3.06
C GLY A 92 71.59 3.75 1.84
N ALA A 93 71.01 2.60 1.50
CA ALA A 93 71.38 1.83 0.31
C ALA A 93 70.61 2.29 -0.94
N ASN A 94 71.29 2.27 -2.08
CA ASN A 94 70.69 2.57 -3.38
C ASN A 94 70.28 1.29 -4.15
N GLU A 95 70.90 0.15 -3.85
CA GLU A 95 70.68 -1.13 -4.52
C GLU A 95 69.61 -1.99 -3.83
N LEU A 96 69.04 -2.93 -4.58
CA LEU A 96 68.04 -3.90 -4.14
C LEU A 96 68.73 -5.21 -3.77
N GLU A 97 68.61 -5.64 -2.51
CA GLU A 97 69.12 -6.94 -2.05
C GLU A 97 68.04 -8.01 -2.24
N LEU A 98 68.30 -9.03 -3.06
CA LEU A 98 67.37 -10.14 -3.26
C LEU A 98 67.38 -11.05 -2.03
N LEU A 99 66.25 -11.14 -1.33
CA LEU A 99 66.09 -12.00 -0.17
C LEU A 99 65.84 -13.46 -0.62
N TYR A 100 64.84 -13.64 -1.48
CA TYR A 100 64.48 -14.94 -2.04
C TYR A 100 63.62 -14.76 -3.29
N THR A 101 63.58 -15.81 -4.12
CA THR A 101 62.73 -15.87 -5.33
C THR A 101 62.06 -17.22 -5.43
N ILE A 102 60.82 -17.22 -5.95
CA ILE A 102 60.06 -18.42 -6.25
C ILE A 102 59.64 -18.33 -7.72
N GLN A 103 59.95 -19.35 -8.51
CA GLN A 103 59.74 -19.31 -9.96
C GLN A 103 59.25 -20.64 -10.53
N LEU A 104 58.47 -20.56 -11.60
CA LEU A 104 58.05 -21.70 -12.42
C LEU A 104 59.14 -21.95 -13.48
N GLU A 105 59.95 -22.99 -13.30
CA GLU A 105 61.12 -23.29 -14.15
C GLU A 105 60.70 -23.66 -15.58
N ASN A 106 59.69 -24.52 -15.74
CA ASN A 106 59.20 -24.96 -17.05
C ASN A 106 58.05 -24.08 -17.58
N ALA A 107 58.09 -22.77 -17.29
CA ALA A 107 57.04 -21.83 -17.66
C ALA A 107 56.68 -21.89 -19.14
N ASP A 108 57.66 -21.90 -20.05
CA ASP A 108 57.43 -21.91 -21.50
C ASP A 108 56.62 -23.14 -21.97
N GLU A 109 56.81 -24.31 -21.36
CA GLU A 109 56.11 -25.55 -21.70
C GLU A 109 54.65 -25.56 -21.23
N VAL A 110 54.38 -24.98 -20.05
CA VAL A 110 53.06 -25.03 -19.42
C VAL A 110 52.24 -23.77 -19.64
N ARG A 111 52.83 -22.66 -20.14
CA ARG A 111 52.19 -21.34 -20.27
C ARG A 111 50.86 -21.38 -21.03
N GLU A 112 50.82 -22.08 -22.16
CA GLU A 112 49.59 -22.18 -22.96
C GLU A 112 48.50 -22.96 -22.23
N LYS A 113 48.87 -24.06 -21.56
CA LYS A 113 47.94 -24.89 -20.77
C LYS A 113 47.40 -24.13 -19.55
N ARG A 114 48.30 -23.56 -18.73
CA ARG A 114 47.98 -22.73 -17.54
C ARG A 114 47.11 -21.51 -17.86
N ARG A 115 47.15 -21.03 -19.10
CA ARG A 115 46.33 -19.89 -19.58
C ARG A 115 45.14 -20.31 -20.46
N LEU A 116 44.92 -21.60 -20.73
CA LEU A 116 43.88 -22.09 -21.65
C LEU A 116 42.48 -21.57 -21.28
N ILE A 117 42.05 -21.84 -20.06
CA ILE A 117 40.74 -21.40 -19.54
C ILE A 117 40.70 -19.87 -19.47
N ALA A 118 41.78 -19.22 -19.03
CA ALA A 118 41.86 -17.76 -18.88
C ALA A 118 41.73 -17.00 -20.21
N LYS A 119 42.29 -17.52 -21.31
CA LYS A 119 42.19 -16.92 -22.65
C LYS A 119 40.80 -17.07 -23.26
N ASN A 120 40.14 -18.21 -23.04
CA ASN A 120 38.89 -18.55 -23.71
C ASN A 120 37.64 -18.12 -22.92
N ILE A 121 37.70 -18.06 -21.58
CA ILE A 121 36.53 -17.77 -20.75
C ILE A 121 35.89 -16.41 -21.05
N GLY A 122 36.66 -15.35 -21.30
CA GLY A 122 36.12 -14.03 -21.64
C GLY A 122 35.23 -14.05 -22.90
N PRO A 123 35.76 -14.50 -24.06
CA PRO A 123 34.98 -14.75 -25.26
C PRO A 123 33.77 -15.68 -25.06
N MET A 124 33.94 -16.80 -24.34
CA MET A 124 32.85 -17.76 -24.10
C MET A 124 31.72 -17.16 -23.25
N MET A 125 32.05 -16.37 -22.23
CA MET A 125 31.07 -15.67 -21.40
C MET A 125 30.35 -14.56 -22.17
N ASN A 126 31.00 -13.89 -23.11
CA ASN A 126 30.34 -12.92 -23.99
C ASN A 126 29.34 -13.62 -24.94
N LEU A 127 29.72 -14.76 -25.51
CA LEU A 127 28.84 -15.58 -26.36
C LEU A 127 27.69 -16.22 -25.56
N LEU A 128 27.91 -16.54 -24.28
CA LEU A 128 26.87 -16.99 -23.37
C LEU A 128 25.83 -15.87 -23.17
N LYS A 129 26.29 -14.64 -22.89
CA LYS A 129 25.41 -13.47 -22.72
C LYS A 129 24.66 -13.05 -24.00
N SER A 130 25.21 -13.29 -25.20
CA SER A 130 24.48 -13.06 -26.46
C SER A 130 23.55 -14.21 -26.85
N GLY A 131 23.56 -15.33 -26.13
CA GLY A 131 22.80 -16.53 -26.49
C GLY A 131 23.33 -17.28 -27.71
N GLU A 132 24.56 -16.97 -28.15
CA GLU A 132 25.18 -17.51 -29.36
C GLU A 132 26.15 -18.67 -29.08
N LEU A 133 26.49 -18.92 -27.81
CA LEU A 133 27.38 -20.02 -27.41
C LEU A 133 26.81 -21.38 -27.85
N LYS A 134 27.57 -22.10 -28.68
CA LYS A 134 27.19 -23.38 -29.28
C LYS A 134 28.40 -24.32 -29.37
N GLY A 135 28.15 -25.63 -29.32
CA GLY A 135 29.18 -26.65 -29.36
C GLY A 135 29.79 -26.93 -27.98
N ASN A 136 30.96 -27.58 -27.95
CA ASN A 136 31.65 -27.89 -26.70
C ASN A 136 32.16 -26.59 -26.04
N ASN A 137 31.74 -26.36 -24.80
CA ASN A 137 32.06 -25.23 -23.95
C ASN A 137 32.79 -25.65 -22.64
N GLN A 138 33.08 -26.93 -22.48
CA GLN A 138 33.97 -27.45 -21.43
C GLN A 138 35.42 -27.30 -21.88
N LEU A 139 36.33 -27.05 -20.92
CA LEU A 139 37.77 -26.98 -21.16
C LEU A 139 38.53 -27.68 -20.06
N ASP A 140 39.20 -28.78 -20.38
CA ASP A 140 40.14 -29.45 -19.49
C ASP A 140 41.60 -29.18 -19.90
N THR A 141 42.51 -29.26 -18.94
CA THR A 141 43.95 -29.28 -19.23
C THR A 141 44.73 -29.92 -18.09
N SER A 142 45.79 -30.64 -18.43
CA SER A 142 46.73 -31.21 -17.46
C SER A 142 48.19 -30.95 -17.85
N TYR A 143 49.01 -30.64 -16.85
CA TYR A 143 50.44 -30.36 -17.00
C TYR A 143 51.20 -30.63 -15.71
N ILE A 144 52.51 -30.86 -15.84
CA ILE A 144 53.43 -30.90 -14.70
C ILE A 144 54.07 -29.52 -14.60
N ALA A 145 53.88 -28.84 -13.48
CA ALA A 145 54.53 -27.56 -13.19
C ALA A 145 55.67 -27.79 -12.18
N THR A 146 56.87 -27.32 -12.51
CA THR A 146 58.04 -27.43 -11.63
C THR A 146 58.39 -26.05 -11.08
N PHE A 147 58.21 -25.88 -9.77
CA PHE A 147 58.51 -24.65 -9.05
C PHE A 147 59.86 -24.77 -8.36
N CYS A 148 60.71 -23.76 -8.50
CA CYS A 148 61.95 -23.60 -7.73
C CYS A 148 61.75 -22.52 -6.67
N ARG A 149 62.04 -22.82 -5.40
CA ARG A 149 62.27 -21.81 -4.36
C ARG A 149 63.77 -21.64 -4.15
N GLN A 150 64.24 -20.40 -4.11
CA GLN A 150 65.64 -20.05 -3.95
C GLN A 150 65.84 -18.99 -2.86
N LYS A 151 66.75 -19.25 -1.92
CA LYS A 151 67.22 -18.33 -0.87
C LYS A 151 68.75 -18.39 -0.83
N GLY A 152 69.40 -17.29 -1.24
CA GLY A 152 70.84 -17.30 -1.55
C GLY A 152 71.20 -18.32 -2.64
N ASP A 153 72.21 -19.15 -2.38
CA ASP A 153 72.63 -20.24 -3.27
C ASP A 153 71.77 -21.52 -3.13
N SER A 154 70.96 -21.63 -2.09
CA SER A 154 70.11 -22.81 -1.87
C SER A 154 68.93 -22.79 -2.84
N LYS A 155 68.73 -23.88 -3.58
CA LYS A 155 67.62 -24.10 -4.51
C LYS A 155 66.92 -25.41 -4.21
N GLU A 156 65.59 -25.37 -4.19
CA GLU A 156 64.75 -26.53 -3.98
C GLU A 156 63.64 -26.57 -5.04
N ASN A 157 63.50 -27.71 -5.72
CA ASN A 157 62.55 -27.89 -6.81
C ASN A 157 61.41 -28.81 -6.38
N SER A 158 60.17 -28.39 -6.61
CA SER A 158 58.96 -29.14 -6.33
C SER A 158 58.10 -29.25 -7.59
N SER A 159 57.78 -30.48 -8.01
CA SER A 159 57.01 -30.76 -9.22
C SER A 159 55.60 -31.21 -8.86
N TRP A 160 54.61 -30.59 -9.49
CA TRP A 160 53.19 -30.79 -9.21
C TRP A 160 52.45 -31.16 -10.50
N LEU A 161 51.64 -32.23 -10.44
CA LEU A 161 50.66 -32.50 -11.48
C LEU A 161 49.47 -31.59 -11.24
N ILE A 162 49.25 -30.64 -12.15
CA ILE A 162 48.12 -29.71 -12.10
C ILE A 162 47.13 -30.06 -13.19
N LEU A 163 45.87 -30.27 -12.80
CA LEU A 163 44.72 -30.38 -13.66
C LEU A 163 43.87 -29.12 -13.47
N ASN A 164 43.31 -28.56 -14.54
CA ASN A 164 42.22 -27.59 -14.44
C ASN A 164 41.08 -28.04 -15.35
N TYR A 165 39.86 -27.81 -14.90
CA TYR A 165 38.63 -28.20 -15.57
C TYR A 165 37.61 -27.07 -15.44
N LEU A 166 37.17 -26.55 -16.58
CA LEU A 166 36.00 -25.69 -16.74
C LEU A 166 34.82 -26.56 -17.15
N ASP A 167 33.76 -26.55 -16.35
CA ASP A 167 32.53 -27.29 -16.63
C ASP A 167 31.66 -26.61 -17.71
N ASP A 168 30.60 -27.30 -18.14
CA ASP A 168 29.71 -26.85 -19.22
C ASP A 168 29.01 -25.55 -18.81
N LEU A 169 29.36 -24.45 -19.47
CA LEU A 169 28.83 -23.12 -19.18
C LEU A 169 27.32 -23.00 -19.45
N LEU A 170 26.76 -23.81 -20.36
CA LEU A 170 25.33 -23.82 -20.68
C LEU A 170 24.55 -24.64 -19.66
N GLU A 171 25.07 -25.78 -19.18
CA GLU A 171 24.47 -26.54 -18.09
C GLU A 171 24.58 -25.77 -16.77
N THR A 172 25.73 -25.16 -16.49
CA THR A 172 25.92 -24.30 -15.32
C THR A 172 25.00 -23.07 -15.35
N GLU A 173 24.87 -22.39 -16.51
CA GLU A 173 23.95 -21.25 -16.65
C GLU A 173 22.48 -21.68 -16.50
N LYS A 174 22.07 -22.82 -17.08
CA LYS A 174 20.71 -23.36 -16.87
C LYS A 174 20.46 -23.67 -15.40
N TYR A 175 21.40 -24.31 -14.71
CA TYR A 175 21.30 -24.59 -13.29
C TYR A 175 21.15 -23.29 -12.48
N PHE A 176 21.99 -22.28 -12.74
CA PHE A 176 21.92 -20.98 -12.07
C PHE A 176 20.62 -20.20 -12.37
N GLN A 177 20.11 -20.29 -13.60
CA GLN A 177 18.83 -19.69 -13.98
C GLN A 177 17.63 -20.42 -13.35
N ASN A 178 17.69 -21.75 -13.22
CA ASN A 178 16.63 -22.53 -12.59
C ASN A 178 16.59 -22.31 -11.08
N GLU A 179 17.70 -22.58 -10.38
CA GLU A 179 17.77 -22.54 -8.91
C GLU A 179 17.79 -21.10 -8.36
N PHE A 180 18.62 -20.22 -8.94
CA PHE A 180 18.88 -18.90 -8.37
C PHE A 180 18.18 -17.74 -9.11
N LYS A 181 17.56 -18.01 -10.27
CA LYS A 181 16.95 -17.01 -11.19
C LYS A 181 17.96 -15.94 -11.66
N ARG A 182 19.24 -16.31 -11.78
CA ARG A 182 20.37 -15.40 -12.02
C ARG A 182 21.30 -15.95 -13.11
N SER A 183 22.03 -15.08 -13.81
CA SER A 183 23.10 -15.48 -14.72
C SER A 183 24.44 -15.59 -13.98
N ILE A 184 25.25 -16.61 -14.32
CA ILE A 184 26.63 -16.74 -13.84
C ILE A 184 27.49 -15.56 -14.32
N GLY A 185 27.15 -14.99 -15.48
CA GLY A 185 27.86 -13.87 -16.08
C GLY A 185 27.67 -12.54 -15.36
N ASP A 186 26.64 -12.38 -14.54
CA ASP A 186 26.43 -11.16 -13.74
C ASP A 186 27.17 -11.23 -12.40
N HIS A 187 27.28 -12.44 -11.85
CA HIS A 187 27.98 -12.74 -10.60
C HIS A 187 29.49 -12.99 -10.81
N LYS A 188 29.98 -12.90 -12.06
CA LYS A 188 31.35 -13.26 -12.48
C LYS A 188 31.76 -14.68 -12.07
N PHE A 189 30.77 -15.56 -11.87
CA PHE A 189 30.99 -16.94 -11.49
C PHE A 189 31.48 -17.74 -12.70
N ILE A 190 32.50 -18.56 -12.49
CA ILE A 190 33.14 -19.39 -13.52
C ILE A 190 33.31 -20.78 -12.90
N PRO A 191 32.70 -21.84 -13.45
CA PRO A 191 32.76 -23.21 -12.90
C PRO A 191 34.11 -23.87 -13.22
N ASN A 192 35.21 -23.30 -12.71
CA ASN A 192 36.57 -23.76 -12.93
C ASN A 192 37.18 -24.33 -11.64
N VAL A 193 37.39 -25.64 -11.64
CA VAL A 193 38.07 -26.40 -10.59
C VAL A 193 39.50 -26.71 -11.03
N GLY A 194 40.46 -26.54 -10.12
CA GLY A 194 41.83 -26.99 -10.30
C GLY A 194 42.20 -28.04 -9.26
N LEU A 195 43.03 -29.00 -9.62
CA LEU A 195 43.60 -30.00 -8.71
C LEU A 195 45.11 -29.96 -8.86
N ALA A 196 45.85 -29.93 -7.75
CA ALA A 196 47.30 -29.96 -7.75
C ALA A 196 47.78 -31.09 -6.81
N VAL A 197 48.57 -32.01 -7.35
CA VAL A 197 49.11 -33.15 -6.62
C VAL A 197 50.64 -33.09 -6.63
N PRO A 198 51.31 -33.10 -5.47
CA PRO A 198 52.76 -33.16 -5.41
C PRO A 198 53.25 -34.52 -5.95
N ILE A 199 54.18 -34.51 -6.91
CA ILE A 199 54.67 -35.73 -7.55
C ILE A 199 55.67 -36.49 -6.66
N ASN A 200 56.42 -35.75 -5.84
CA ASN A 200 57.55 -36.28 -5.09
C ASN A 200 57.26 -36.60 -3.61
N ASP A 201 56.15 -36.09 -3.06
CA ASP A 201 55.77 -36.32 -1.66
C ASP A 201 54.24 -36.40 -1.50
N LEU A 202 53.71 -37.62 -1.47
CA LEU A 202 52.29 -37.92 -1.32
C LEU A 202 51.79 -37.87 0.13
N MET A 203 52.67 -37.53 1.10
CA MET A 203 52.30 -37.42 2.52
C MET A 203 51.87 -36.00 2.93
N ILE A 204 52.05 -35.02 2.05
CA ILE A 204 51.60 -33.65 2.24
C ILE A 204 50.07 -33.62 2.17
N ALA A 205 49.43 -33.13 3.24
CA ALA A 205 48.01 -32.80 3.20
C ALA A 205 47.78 -31.64 2.23
N GLY A 206 46.82 -31.77 1.32
CA GLY A 206 46.51 -30.70 0.37
C GLY A 206 45.92 -29.47 1.05
N SER A 207 45.82 -28.38 0.31
CA SER A 207 45.21 -27.12 0.76
C SER A 207 44.11 -26.66 -0.20
N LEU A 208 43.17 -25.84 0.27
CA LEU A 208 42.17 -25.20 -0.60
C LEU A 208 42.69 -23.88 -1.18
N PHE A 209 42.27 -23.53 -2.40
CA PHE A 209 42.74 -22.36 -3.13
C PHE A 209 41.60 -21.59 -3.81
N CYS A 210 41.53 -20.28 -3.58
CA CYS A 210 40.76 -19.36 -4.42
C CYS A 210 41.77 -18.44 -5.13
N PHE A 211 42.37 -18.95 -6.21
CA PHE A 211 43.65 -18.52 -6.83
C PHE A 211 44.90 -18.58 -5.93
N LEU A 212 44.80 -18.06 -4.72
CA LEU A 212 45.79 -18.10 -3.63
C LEU A 212 45.38 -19.15 -2.58
N PRO A 213 46.34 -19.66 -1.77
CA PRO A 213 46.03 -20.59 -0.69
C PRO A 213 45.07 -19.98 0.33
N LEU A 214 44.12 -20.79 0.77
CA LEU A 214 43.27 -20.55 1.94
C LEU A 214 43.91 -21.26 3.14
N PRO A 215 43.69 -20.79 4.38
CA PRO A 215 44.24 -21.41 5.60
C PRO A 215 43.47 -22.70 5.99
N ILE A 216 43.24 -23.58 5.02
CA ILE A 216 42.38 -24.76 5.11
C ILE A 216 43.07 -25.94 4.44
N SER A 217 43.47 -26.92 5.24
CA SER A 217 43.96 -28.20 4.74
C SER A 217 42.80 -29.11 4.33
N THR A 218 42.99 -29.86 3.24
CA THR A 218 42.08 -30.91 2.80
C THR A 218 42.41 -32.25 3.48
N PRO A 219 41.43 -33.14 3.70
CA PRO A 219 41.69 -34.48 4.26
C PRO A 219 42.31 -35.46 3.24
N PHE A 220 42.83 -34.95 2.11
CA PHE A 220 43.37 -35.72 0.99
C PHE A 220 44.74 -35.14 0.57
N PRO A 221 45.64 -35.90 -0.05
CA PRO A 221 46.93 -35.39 -0.53
C PRO A 221 46.80 -34.60 -1.86
N VAL A 222 45.73 -33.83 -1.99
CA VAL A 222 45.36 -33.10 -3.21
C VAL A 222 44.94 -31.69 -2.82
N SER A 223 45.67 -30.71 -3.34
CA SER A 223 45.32 -29.30 -3.24
C SER A 223 44.23 -28.97 -4.25
N VAL A 224 43.15 -28.33 -3.81
CA VAL A 224 41.95 -28.08 -4.63
C VAL A 224 41.73 -26.58 -4.79
N HIS A 225 41.78 -26.13 -6.03
CA HIS A 225 41.34 -24.80 -6.44
C HIS A 225 39.87 -24.81 -6.84
N GLY A 226 39.14 -23.82 -6.38
CA GLY A 226 37.78 -23.56 -6.84
C GLY A 226 37.38 -22.12 -6.56
N TYR A 227 36.29 -21.69 -7.20
CA TYR A 227 35.53 -20.55 -6.69
C TYR A 227 34.67 -21.08 -5.55
N PHE A 228 35.27 -21.18 -4.36
CA PHE A 228 34.51 -21.40 -3.13
C PHE A 228 33.70 -20.13 -2.87
N ALA A 229 32.38 -20.24 -2.96
CA ALA A 229 31.51 -19.27 -2.33
C ALA A 229 31.52 -19.51 -0.81
N ASP A 230 31.14 -18.49 -0.06
CA ASP A 230 30.65 -18.71 1.31
C ASP A 230 29.35 -19.51 1.19
N CYS A 231 29.45 -20.81 1.44
CA CYS A 231 28.33 -21.74 1.39
C CYS A 231 27.85 -22.04 2.80
N TYR A 232 26.57 -22.31 2.97
CA TYR A 232 26.03 -22.77 4.26
C TYR A 232 25.55 -24.22 4.21
N TYR A 233 25.66 -24.88 5.35
CA TYR A 233 25.13 -26.22 5.53
C TYR A 233 23.60 -26.26 5.37
N LYS A 234 23.07 -27.40 4.92
CA LYS A 234 21.64 -27.53 4.56
C LYS A 234 20.67 -27.25 5.71
N GLU A 235 21.10 -27.36 6.97
CA GLU A 235 20.29 -26.98 8.13
C GLU A 235 20.09 -25.45 8.30
N HIS A 236 20.89 -24.64 7.60
CA HIS A 236 20.79 -23.18 7.55
C HIS A 236 20.20 -22.67 6.23
N GLU A 237 19.79 -23.57 5.32
CA GLU A 237 19.22 -23.29 4.00
C GLU A 237 18.25 -22.10 4.02
N TYR A 238 17.20 -22.17 4.83
CA TYR A 238 16.17 -21.13 4.90
C TYR A 238 16.62 -19.78 5.49
N LEU A 239 17.81 -19.69 6.10
CA LEU A 239 18.38 -18.42 6.57
C LEU A 239 19.19 -17.69 5.49
N VAL A 240 19.60 -18.36 4.41
CA VAL A 240 20.66 -17.86 3.51
C VAL A 240 20.54 -18.25 2.03
N CYS A 241 19.58 -19.08 1.62
CA CYS A 241 19.50 -19.64 0.25
C CYS A 241 19.31 -18.64 -0.91
N LEU A 242 19.07 -17.35 -0.63
CA LEU A 242 18.99 -16.29 -1.65
C LEU A 242 20.27 -15.45 -1.74
N VAL A 243 21.05 -15.39 -0.65
CA VAL A 243 22.33 -14.67 -0.54
C VAL A 243 23.54 -15.56 -0.79
N ALA A 244 23.48 -16.84 -0.39
CA ALA A 244 24.60 -17.76 -0.36
C ALA A 244 24.21 -19.16 -0.87
N PRO A 245 25.12 -19.88 -1.57
CA PRO A 245 24.86 -21.25 -2.00
C PRO A 245 24.69 -22.22 -0.82
N ILE A 246 23.84 -23.22 -1.01
CA ILE A 246 23.57 -24.26 0.00
C ILE A 246 24.33 -25.54 -0.37
N LEU A 247 24.97 -26.14 0.63
CA LEU A 247 25.66 -27.41 0.45
C LEU A 247 24.64 -28.56 0.34
N ASP A 248 24.30 -28.95 -0.89
CA ASP A 248 23.33 -30.04 -1.12
C ASP A 248 23.86 -31.43 -0.71
N TYR A 249 25.19 -31.60 -0.61
CA TYR A 249 25.81 -32.84 -0.17
C TYR A 249 26.03 -32.88 1.34
N ASN A 250 25.58 -33.96 1.97
CA ASN A 250 25.68 -34.20 3.41
C ASN A 250 27.11 -34.64 3.82
N VAL A 251 28.05 -33.69 3.83
CA VAL A 251 29.46 -33.90 4.19
C VAL A 251 29.57 -34.23 5.68
N LYS A 252 30.07 -35.43 5.99
CA LYS A 252 30.12 -35.95 7.38
C LYS A 252 31.34 -35.53 8.19
N ASP A 253 32.30 -34.83 7.58
CA ASP A 253 33.53 -34.41 8.25
C ASP A 253 33.33 -33.01 8.87
N GLU A 254 33.08 -32.98 10.18
CA GLU A 254 32.91 -31.74 10.95
C GLU A 254 34.16 -30.85 10.92
N ASN A 255 35.37 -31.42 10.84
CA ASN A 255 36.59 -30.62 10.74
C ASN A 255 36.63 -29.92 9.38
N PHE A 256 36.37 -30.63 8.28
CA PHE A 256 36.34 -30.05 6.95
C PHE A 256 35.31 -28.92 6.86
N LEU A 257 34.08 -29.15 7.33
CA LEU A 257 33.03 -28.13 7.37
C LEU A 257 33.40 -26.91 8.23
N LYS A 258 34.07 -27.13 9.36
CA LYS A 258 34.51 -26.05 10.27
C LYS A 258 35.63 -25.21 9.67
N HIS A 259 36.62 -25.81 9.02
CA HIS A 259 37.71 -25.05 8.39
C HIS A 259 37.20 -24.21 7.20
N LEU A 260 36.25 -24.75 6.43
CA LEU A 260 35.61 -24.04 5.32
C LEU A 260 34.61 -22.95 5.72
N GLY A 261 34.25 -22.84 7.00
CA GLY A 261 33.20 -21.92 7.44
C GLY A 261 31.79 -22.31 6.96
N TRP A 262 31.57 -23.55 6.49
CA TRP A 262 30.27 -23.99 5.98
C TRP A 262 29.32 -24.46 7.08
N ASN A 263 29.85 -24.86 8.24
CA ASN A 263 29.09 -25.09 9.48
C ASN A 263 29.20 -23.88 10.44
N THR A 264 29.18 -22.67 9.89
CA THR A 264 29.09 -21.44 10.69
C THR A 264 27.63 -21.01 10.75
N TYR A 265 27.15 -20.66 11.95
CA TYR A 265 25.81 -20.09 12.09
C TYR A 265 25.78 -18.72 11.37
N PRO A 266 24.77 -18.42 10.54
CA PRO A 266 24.69 -17.14 9.83
C PRO A 266 24.75 -15.95 10.78
N ASP A 267 25.51 -14.92 10.43
CA ASP A 267 25.54 -13.67 11.19
C ASP A 267 24.33 -12.79 10.88
N VAL A 268 24.10 -11.80 11.74
CA VAL A 268 22.94 -10.90 11.66
C VAL A 268 22.83 -10.19 10.30
N ARG A 269 23.95 -9.77 9.68
CA ARG A 269 23.91 -9.04 8.40
C ARG A 269 23.51 -9.96 7.26
N THR A 270 24.09 -11.16 7.19
CA THR A 270 23.72 -12.17 6.18
C THR A 270 22.23 -12.52 6.24
N VAL A 271 21.66 -12.63 7.45
CA VAL A 271 20.23 -12.91 7.65
C VAL A 271 19.33 -11.71 7.27
N LEU A 272 19.79 -10.47 7.51
CA LEU A 272 19.09 -9.27 7.04
C LEU A 272 19.12 -9.13 5.51
N GLU A 273 20.26 -9.44 4.87
CA GLU A 273 20.38 -9.46 3.39
C GLU A 273 19.47 -10.53 2.76
N GLN A 274 19.32 -11.71 3.39
CA GLN A 274 18.35 -12.73 2.97
C GLN A 274 16.92 -12.16 2.99
N LEU A 275 16.55 -11.45 4.05
CA LEU A 275 15.22 -10.86 4.22
C LEU A 275 14.97 -9.72 3.23
N GLU A 276 15.97 -8.88 2.96
CA GLU A 276 15.91 -7.85 1.92
C GLU A 276 15.75 -8.47 0.52
N LEU A 277 16.47 -9.55 0.21
CA LEU A 277 16.29 -10.26 -1.06
C LEU A 277 14.91 -10.92 -1.19
N CYS A 278 14.32 -11.43 -0.11
CA CYS A 278 12.92 -11.87 -0.10
C CYS A 278 11.99 -10.71 -0.50
N TYR A 279 12.12 -9.55 0.17
CA TYR A 279 11.31 -8.37 -0.12
C TYR A 279 11.48 -7.87 -1.57
N VAL A 280 12.71 -7.71 -2.04
CA VAL A 280 13.02 -7.22 -3.39
C VAL A 280 12.54 -8.19 -4.47
N ARG A 281 12.75 -9.51 -4.29
CA ARG A 281 12.28 -10.51 -5.26
C ARG A 281 10.75 -10.57 -5.32
N SER A 282 10.06 -10.55 -4.19
CA SER A 282 8.59 -10.52 -4.16
C SER A 282 8.01 -9.24 -4.77
N SER A 283 8.62 -8.08 -4.50
CA SER A 283 8.21 -6.79 -5.09
C SER A 283 8.34 -6.76 -6.62
N ASN A 284 9.27 -7.56 -7.18
CA ASN A 284 9.48 -7.70 -8.62
C ASN A 284 8.69 -8.87 -9.26
N GLY A 285 7.76 -9.50 -8.52
CA GLY A 285 6.97 -10.63 -9.01
C GLY A 285 7.77 -11.94 -9.17
N GLN A 286 8.89 -12.07 -8.47
CA GLN A 286 9.82 -13.21 -8.52
C GLN A 286 9.97 -13.90 -7.15
N SER A 287 8.88 -14.00 -6.39
CA SER A 287 8.86 -14.64 -5.06
C SER A 287 9.52 -16.03 -5.05
N PRO A 288 10.38 -16.34 -4.07
CA PRO A 288 10.91 -17.70 -3.86
C PRO A 288 9.79 -18.72 -3.58
N GLU A 289 9.95 -19.97 -4.02
CA GLU A 289 8.96 -21.02 -3.77
C GLU A 289 8.84 -21.36 -2.26
N ASN A 290 9.94 -21.28 -1.51
CA ASN A 290 9.99 -21.55 -0.07
C ASN A 290 9.93 -20.28 0.80
N LEU A 291 9.28 -19.21 0.31
CA LEU A 291 9.27 -17.89 0.98
C LEU A 291 8.74 -17.96 2.43
N LYS A 292 7.74 -18.81 2.68
CA LYS A 292 7.13 -19.00 4.00
C LYS A 292 8.09 -19.71 4.98
N GLU A 293 8.83 -20.70 4.52
CA GLU A 293 9.84 -21.44 5.27
C GLU A 293 11.01 -20.53 5.63
N ILE A 294 11.46 -19.71 4.66
CA ILE A 294 12.49 -18.67 4.84
C ILE A 294 12.08 -17.67 5.94
N CYS A 295 10.91 -17.04 5.82
CA CYS A 295 10.44 -16.07 6.83
C CYS A 295 10.33 -16.71 8.22
N ASN A 296 9.80 -17.94 8.32
CA ASN A 296 9.71 -18.66 9.59
C ASN A 296 11.08 -19.00 10.20
N ALA A 297 12.09 -19.30 9.40
CA ALA A 297 13.45 -19.53 9.89
C ALA A 297 14.05 -18.23 10.45
N ILE A 298 13.87 -17.12 9.74
CA ILE A 298 14.33 -15.79 10.15
C ILE A 298 13.65 -15.33 11.45
N TYR A 299 12.33 -15.49 11.60
CA TYR A 299 11.64 -15.13 12.84
C TYR A 299 12.11 -15.98 14.04
N LYS A 300 12.44 -17.26 13.82
CA LYS A 300 13.07 -18.12 14.85
C LYS A 300 14.48 -17.67 15.21
N TYR A 301 15.26 -17.17 14.25
CA TYR A 301 16.58 -16.57 14.49
C TYR A 301 16.45 -15.32 15.38
N MET A 302 15.60 -14.38 14.97
CA MET A 302 15.30 -13.14 15.71
C MET A 302 14.83 -13.42 17.14
N TYR A 303 13.95 -14.42 17.32
CA TYR A 303 13.44 -14.78 18.64
C TYR A 303 14.52 -15.37 19.56
N LYS A 304 15.45 -16.17 19.03
CA LYS A 304 16.61 -16.66 19.79
C LYS A 304 17.53 -15.51 20.22
N ALA A 305 17.78 -14.53 19.36
CA ALA A 305 18.57 -13.35 19.70
C ALA A 305 17.89 -12.50 20.79
N PHE A 306 16.56 -12.30 20.70
CA PHE A 306 15.76 -11.60 21.71
C PHE A 306 15.79 -12.27 23.10
N GLN A 307 15.98 -13.59 23.15
CA GLN A 307 16.08 -14.38 24.37
C GLN A 307 17.49 -14.39 25.02
N LYS A 308 18.53 -13.85 24.36
CA LYS A 308 19.86 -13.72 24.96
C LYS A 308 19.88 -12.64 26.04
N ASP A 309 20.72 -12.83 27.07
CA ASP A 309 20.97 -11.81 28.10
C ASP A 309 21.64 -10.57 27.52
N ASP A 310 22.63 -10.78 26.63
CA ASP A 310 23.27 -9.74 25.85
C ASP A 310 22.52 -9.55 24.52
N LYS A 311 21.71 -8.49 24.47
CA LYS A 311 20.76 -8.23 23.36
C LYS A 311 21.37 -7.51 22.17
N GLU A 312 22.69 -7.41 22.07
CA GLU A 312 23.41 -6.69 21.01
C GLU A 312 22.91 -7.09 19.60
N GLU A 313 22.87 -8.39 19.28
CA GLU A 313 22.36 -8.90 18.00
C GLU A 313 20.90 -8.48 17.71
N PHE A 314 20.06 -8.47 18.75
CA PHE A 314 18.65 -8.10 18.63
C PHE A 314 18.47 -6.60 18.38
N GLU A 315 19.22 -5.74 19.09
CA GLU A 315 19.16 -4.30 18.86
C GLU A 315 19.74 -3.92 17.48
N ILE A 316 20.73 -4.65 16.95
CA ILE A 316 21.17 -4.48 15.54
C ILE A 316 20.02 -4.76 14.57
N MET A 317 19.34 -5.90 14.70
CA MET A 317 18.20 -6.25 13.83
C MET A 317 17.05 -5.26 13.97
N LYS A 318 16.76 -4.81 15.20
CA LYS A 318 15.68 -3.86 15.47
C LYS A 318 15.94 -2.48 14.86
N ASN A 319 17.16 -1.98 14.96
CA ASN A 319 17.53 -0.69 14.36
C ASN A 319 17.58 -0.76 12.83
N ASP A 320 18.04 -1.86 12.24
CA ASP A 320 18.06 -1.99 10.77
C ASP A 320 16.65 -2.16 10.17
N LEU A 321 15.76 -2.88 10.86
CA LEU A 321 14.38 -3.09 10.40
C LEU A 321 13.41 -1.95 10.75
N GLU A 322 13.87 -0.90 11.44
CA GLU A 322 13.03 0.24 11.82
C GLU A 322 12.50 0.96 10.57
N ASN A 323 11.17 0.99 10.42
CA ASN A 323 10.45 1.53 9.25
C ASN A 323 10.70 0.79 7.91
N LYS A 324 11.32 -0.40 7.89
CA LYS A 324 11.46 -1.25 6.69
C LYS A 324 10.35 -2.30 6.61
N PRO A 325 9.90 -2.72 5.41
CA PRO A 325 8.98 -3.83 5.25
C PRO A 325 9.70 -5.18 5.43
N TRP A 326 9.28 -5.98 6.42
CA TRP A 326 9.97 -7.22 6.81
C TRP A 326 9.04 -8.35 7.25
N ILE A 327 7.77 -8.07 7.53
CA ILE A 327 6.77 -9.06 7.92
C ILE A 327 5.99 -9.50 6.67
N TRP A 328 6.10 -10.79 6.31
CA TRP A 328 5.42 -11.38 5.16
C TRP A 328 3.96 -11.76 5.43
N HIS A 329 3.05 -11.35 4.55
CA HIS A 329 1.62 -11.68 4.59
C HIS A 329 0.95 -11.44 3.21
N ASN A 330 -0.03 -12.27 2.82
CA ASN A 330 -0.79 -12.14 1.56
C ASN A 330 0.07 -11.70 0.35
N ASP A 331 1.11 -12.49 0.06
CA ASP A 331 2.07 -12.32 -1.05
C ASP A 331 2.88 -11.00 -1.08
N ALA A 332 2.87 -10.23 0.01
CA ALA A 332 3.62 -8.99 0.16
C ALA A 332 4.38 -8.91 1.50
N PHE A 333 5.29 -7.94 1.60
CA PHE A 333 5.98 -7.58 2.84
C PHE A 333 5.49 -6.22 3.33
N TYR A 334 5.24 -6.13 4.64
CA TYR A 334 4.85 -4.90 5.30
C TYR A 334 5.75 -4.63 6.51
N SER A 335 5.81 -3.37 6.93
CA SER A 335 6.56 -2.95 8.12
C SER A 335 5.74 -3.20 9.39
N ALA A 336 6.40 -3.27 10.55
CA ALA A 336 5.75 -3.62 11.83
C ALA A 336 4.64 -2.62 12.24
N ASP A 337 4.76 -1.35 11.82
CA ASP A 337 3.74 -0.31 12.01
C ASP A 337 2.43 -0.55 11.23
N LYS A 338 2.41 -1.49 10.28
CA LYS A 338 1.19 -1.91 9.57
C LYS A 338 0.48 -3.09 10.21
N PHE A 339 1.02 -3.70 11.27
CA PHE A 339 0.41 -4.87 11.91
C PHE A 339 -0.22 -4.57 13.28
N VAL A 340 -1.28 -5.31 13.60
CA VAL A 340 -1.90 -5.39 14.92
C VAL A 340 -2.12 -6.84 15.36
N PHE A 341 -2.08 -7.11 16.66
CA PHE A 341 -2.38 -8.45 17.22
C PHE A 341 -3.87 -8.78 17.25
N ARG A 342 -4.74 -7.77 17.17
CA ARG A 342 -6.18 -7.91 16.99
C ARG A 342 -6.67 -6.82 16.07
N LEU A 343 -7.25 -7.19 14.93
CA LEU A 343 -7.97 -6.27 14.05
C LEU A 343 -9.48 -6.40 14.37
N PRO A 344 -10.22 -5.30 14.57
CA PRO A 344 -11.67 -5.38 14.66
C PRO A 344 -12.27 -5.79 13.30
N THR A 345 -13.31 -6.62 13.33
CA THR A 345 -14.00 -7.18 12.14
C THR A 345 -14.46 -6.12 11.13
N GLU A 346 -14.70 -4.90 11.60
CA GLU A 346 -15.11 -3.72 10.81
C GLU A 346 -14.00 -3.19 9.89
N PHE A 347 -12.77 -3.71 9.98
CA PHE A 347 -11.61 -3.29 9.17
C PHE A 347 -11.06 -4.38 8.25
N GLU A 348 -11.60 -5.61 8.26
CA GLU A 348 -11.06 -6.76 7.50
C GLU A 348 -11.14 -6.58 5.97
N ASP A 349 -12.14 -5.86 5.46
CA ASP A 349 -12.37 -5.63 4.02
C ASP A 349 -11.72 -4.35 3.44
N ASN A 350 -11.04 -3.53 4.25
CA ASN A 350 -10.49 -2.25 3.77
C ASN A 350 -9.13 -2.43 3.09
N ASN A 351 -8.97 -1.82 1.90
CA ASN A 351 -7.76 -1.91 1.07
C ASN A 351 -6.48 -1.37 1.77
N SER A 352 -5.77 -2.28 2.44
CA SER A 352 -4.32 -2.31 2.71
C SER A 352 -3.67 -1.07 3.35
N LEU A 353 -4.02 -0.78 4.61
CA LEU A 353 -3.23 0.12 5.47
C LEU A 353 -2.83 -0.49 6.82
N ILE A 354 -3.69 -1.30 7.44
CA ILE A 354 -3.40 -2.11 8.64
C ILE A 354 -3.85 -3.55 8.37
N VAL A 355 -3.11 -4.51 8.91
CA VAL A 355 -3.32 -5.96 8.71
C VAL A 355 -3.28 -6.67 10.06
N GLU A 356 -4.11 -7.69 10.27
CA GLU A 356 -3.99 -8.56 11.45
C GLU A 356 -2.79 -9.50 11.31
N LEU A 357 -1.99 -9.65 12.37
CA LEU A 357 -0.86 -10.58 12.35
C LEU A 357 -1.39 -12.03 12.28
N PRO A 358 -0.93 -12.88 11.34
CA PRO A 358 -1.39 -14.27 11.22
C PRO A 358 -1.43 -15.04 12.55
N PRO A 359 -2.50 -15.80 12.85
CA PRO A 359 -2.64 -16.51 14.12
C PRO A 359 -1.45 -17.41 14.50
N GLY A 360 -0.79 -18.03 13.50
CA GLY A 360 0.41 -18.84 13.70
C GLY A 360 1.69 -18.06 14.05
N TYR A 361 1.74 -16.75 13.80
CA TYR A 361 2.81 -15.87 14.29
C TYR A 361 2.54 -15.39 15.72
N ILE A 362 1.26 -15.22 16.07
CA ILE A 362 0.83 -14.88 17.43
C ILE A 362 1.11 -16.04 18.41
N SER A 363 0.90 -17.30 18.00
CA SER A 363 1.21 -18.46 18.86
C SER A 363 2.70 -18.61 19.18
N ASP A 364 3.56 -18.34 18.20
CA ASP A 364 4.97 -18.74 18.24
C ASP A 364 5.90 -17.59 18.68
N PHE A 365 5.57 -16.33 18.34
CA PHE A 365 6.50 -15.21 18.42
C PHE A 365 5.91 -13.89 18.97
N LYS A 366 4.74 -13.91 19.66
CA LYS A 366 4.07 -12.67 20.11
C LYS A 366 5.00 -11.64 20.77
N SER A 367 5.82 -12.06 21.72
CA SER A 367 6.73 -11.16 22.46
C SER A 367 7.86 -10.56 21.60
N LEU A 368 8.29 -11.26 20.53
CA LEU A 368 9.21 -10.70 19.55
C LEU A 368 8.53 -9.57 18.76
N PHE A 369 7.37 -9.85 18.18
CA PHE A 369 6.65 -8.88 17.36
C PHE A 369 6.26 -7.63 18.16
N GLU A 370 5.86 -7.78 19.43
CA GLU A 370 5.59 -6.67 20.35
C GLU A 370 6.86 -5.84 20.62
N ALA A 371 8.02 -6.47 20.84
CA ALA A 371 9.30 -5.78 21.02
C ALA A 371 9.85 -5.10 19.74
N MET A 372 9.41 -5.56 18.57
CA MET A 372 9.70 -5.00 17.24
C MET A 372 8.68 -3.93 16.79
N GLY A 373 7.69 -3.59 17.62
CA GLY A 373 6.76 -2.48 17.37
C GLY A 373 5.38 -2.86 16.81
N VAL A 374 5.05 -4.14 16.67
CA VAL A 374 3.67 -4.58 16.34
C VAL A 374 2.75 -4.24 17.52
N ARG A 375 1.65 -3.55 17.24
CA ARG A 375 0.76 -2.99 18.28
C ARG A 375 -0.30 -4.01 18.70
N ASN A 376 -0.79 -3.90 19.94
CA ASN A 376 -1.90 -4.75 20.40
C ASN A 376 -3.22 -4.43 19.68
N GLU A 377 -3.49 -3.15 19.37
CA GLU A 377 -4.73 -2.67 18.74
C GLU A 377 -4.43 -1.49 17.77
N ILE A 378 -5.44 -1.04 17.01
CA ILE A 378 -5.34 0.11 16.08
C ILE A 378 -5.12 1.41 16.87
N GLY A 379 -4.17 2.25 16.43
CA GLY A 379 -3.90 3.56 17.00
C GLY A 379 -4.59 4.73 16.29
N VAL A 380 -4.62 5.88 16.96
CA VAL A 380 -5.22 7.12 16.45
C VAL A 380 -4.49 7.65 15.20
N LYS A 381 -3.18 7.41 15.07
CA LYS A 381 -2.38 7.86 13.91
C LYS A 381 -2.77 7.13 12.62
N GLU A 382 -3.09 5.85 12.73
CA GLU A 382 -3.38 4.99 11.60
C GLU A 382 -4.83 5.19 11.12
N LEU A 383 -5.76 5.46 12.05
CA LEU A 383 -7.08 6.01 11.71
C LEU A 383 -6.97 7.31 10.90
N ILE A 384 -6.08 8.23 11.29
CA ILE A 384 -5.82 9.47 10.54
C ILE A 384 -5.26 9.19 9.14
N LEU A 385 -4.37 8.22 8.97
CA LEU A 385 -3.83 7.81 7.66
C LEU A 385 -4.89 7.18 6.74
N ILE A 386 -5.76 6.33 7.29
CA ILE A 386 -6.92 5.76 6.57
C ILE A 386 -7.86 6.89 6.11
N ILE A 387 -8.16 7.83 7.00
CA ILE A 387 -9.00 9.00 6.70
C ILE A 387 -8.37 9.90 5.62
N ASN A 388 -7.06 10.15 5.67
CA ASN A 388 -6.37 11.00 4.69
C ASN A 388 -6.42 10.40 3.26
N ASN A 389 -6.22 9.09 3.11
CA ASN A 389 -6.28 8.46 1.78
C ASN A 389 -7.72 8.35 1.25
N MET A 390 -8.75 8.31 2.12
CA MET A 390 -10.16 8.46 1.73
C MET A 390 -10.51 9.88 1.23
N VAL A 391 -9.61 10.87 1.41
CA VAL A 391 -9.82 12.26 0.98
C VAL A 391 -9.16 12.58 -0.37
N GLU A 392 -8.11 11.86 -0.79
CA GLU A 392 -7.45 12.10 -2.09
C GLU A 392 -8.36 11.83 -3.32
N GLY A 393 -9.46 11.09 -3.15
CA GLY A 393 -10.41 10.80 -4.24
C GLY A 393 -11.42 11.91 -4.56
N ASN A 394 -11.25 13.15 -4.08
CA ASN A 394 -12.34 14.15 -4.01
C ASN A 394 -11.97 15.57 -4.51
N GLU A 395 -11.21 15.67 -5.61
CA GLU A 395 -10.64 16.94 -6.12
C GLU A 395 -11.66 18.04 -6.57
N GLU A 396 -12.96 17.73 -6.72
CA GLU A 396 -13.97 18.68 -7.26
C GLU A 396 -14.99 19.25 -6.24
N ARG A 397 -14.84 18.97 -4.93
CA ARG A 397 -15.85 19.33 -3.92
C ARG A 397 -15.79 20.79 -3.44
N LYS A 398 -16.90 21.54 -3.45
CA LYS A 398 -17.05 22.83 -2.73
C LYS A 398 -17.33 22.63 -1.22
N LEU A 399 -16.84 23.54 -0.38
CA LEU A 399 -17.09 23.60 1.07
C LEU A 399 -18.57 23.79 1.46
N SER A 400 -18.92 23.36 2.68
CA SER A 400 -19.97 24.03 3.48
C SER A 400 -19.35 24.94 4.55
N ASP A 401 -20.13 25.90 5.04
CA ASP A 401 -19.68 26.88 6.04
C ASP A 401 -19.31 26.25 7.39
N ASP A 402 -19.86 25.07 7.67
CA ASP A 402 -19.58 24.28 8.88
C ASP A 402 -18.08 24.01 9.04
N GLU A 403 -17.42 23.59 7.97
CA GLU A 403 -16.02 23.17 8.00
C GLU A 403 -15.09 24.34 8.40
N ILE A 404 -15.51 25.59 8.16
CA ILE A 404 -14.77 26.80 8.59
C ILE A 404 -14.93 27.02 10.10
N ASN A 405 -16.16 26.90 10.62
CA ASN A 405 -16.46 27.08 12.05
C ASN A 405 -15.74 26.02 12.91
N HIS A 406 -15.65 24.78 12.44
CA HIS A 406 -14.98 23.67 13.14
C HIS A 406 -13.49 23.96 13.41
N ASN A 407 -12.76 24.35 12.35
CA ASN A 407 -11.33 24.60 12.41
C ASN A 407 -10.98 25.77 13.35
N ALA A 408 -11.87 26.76 13.47
CA ALA A 408 -11.69 27.88 14.39
C ALA A 408 -11.94 27.48 15.86
N ASP A 409 -12.87 26.56 16.12
CA ASP A 409 -13.16 26.04 17.46
C ASP A 409 -12.05 25.13 18.00
N ASP A 410 -11.50 24.25 17.14
CA ASP A 410 -10.32 23.42 17.44
C ASP A 410 -9.08 24.27 17.74
N ALA A 411 -8.94 25.42 17.07
CA ALA A 411 -7.90 26.41 17.37
C ALA A 411 -8.12 27.16 18.71
N LYS A 412 -9.18 26.84 19.46
CA LYS A 412 -9.60 27.46 20.72
C LYS A 412 -9.91 28.95 20.60
N ALA A 413 -10.35 29.41 19.43
CA ALA A 413 -10.80 30.78 19.26
C ALA A 413 -12.12 31.00 20.03
N THR A 414 -12.23 32.10 20.77
CA THR A 414 -13.52 32.54 21.35
C THR A 414 -14.34 33.37 20.39
N ASN A 415 -13.66 34.07 19.47
CA ASN A 415 -14.26 35.01 18.55
C ASN A 415 -13.87 34.62 17.12
N LEU A 416 -14.86 34.37 16.27
CA LEU A 416 -14.71 34.25 14.82
C LEU A 416 -15.31 35.48 14.16
N SER A 417 -14.66 36.01 13.14
CA SER A 417 -15.17 37.14 12.36
C SER A 417 -14.77 36.98 10.91
N VAL A 418 -15.77 36.87 10.05
CA VAL A 418 -15.62 36.74 8.60
C VAL A 418 -15.82 38.11 7.99
N ILE A 419 -14.87 38.54 7.16
CA ILE A 419 -14.85 39.90 6.61
C ILE A 419 -14.66 39.82 5.10
N VAL A 420 -15.67 40.30 4.37
CA VAL A 420 -15.63 40.45 2.92
C VAL A 420 -15.04 41.82 2.59
N ASP A 421 -13.94 41.84 1.85
CA ASP A 421 -13.11 43.03 1.57
C ASP A 421 -13.06 43.29 0.07
N GLU A 422 -13.80 44.29 -0.42
CA GLU A 422 -13.90 44.58 -1.86
C GLU A 422 -12.77 45.45 -2.40
N ARG A 423 -12.02 46.12 -1.51
CA ARG A 423 -11.04 47.16 -1.85
C ARG A 423 -10.05 46.70 -2.94
N PRO A 424 -9.73 47.57 -3.93
CA PRO A 424 -8.99 47.17 -5.12
C PRO A 424 -7.57 46.66 -4.81
N LYS A 425 -7.15 45.63 -5.56
CA LYS A 425 -5.79 45.09 -5.52
C LYS A 425 -4.80 46.13 -6.09
N PHE A 426 -3.94 46.69 -5.23
CA PHE A 426 -2.84 47.56 -5.67
C PHE A 426 -1.88 46.80 -6.61
N GLN A 427 -1.51 47.42 -7.73
CA GLN A 427 -0.64 46.81 -8.73
C GLN A 427 0.85 46.98 -8.38
N HIS A 428 1.55 45.84 -8.29
CA HIS A 428 3.01 45.66 -8.36
C HIS A 428 3.93 46.54 -7.48
N SER A 429 4.62 45.86 -6.54
CA SER A 429 6.05 46.10 -6.35
C SER A 429 6.83 44.77 -6.41
N SER A 430 7.78 44.69 -7.34
CA SER A 430 8.52 43.47 -7.67
C SER A 430 9.92 43.47 -7.03
N LYS A 431 10.02 43.09 -5.75
CA LYS A 431 11.30 42.77 -5.05
C LYS A 431 11.07 42.19 -3.65
N MET A 432 10.86 40.88 -3.50
CA MET A 432 10.83 40.24 -2.18
C MET A 432 11.98 39.23 -2.01
N SER A 433 12.86 39.51 -1.06
CA SER A 433 14.01 38.67 -0.69
C SER A 433 14.16 38.59 0.83
N LEU A 434 14.13 37.38 1.41
CA LEU A 434 14.93 36.91 2.58
C LEU A 434 14.27 35.71 3.31
N LEU A 435 14.86 34.51 3.13
CA LEU A 435 15.09 33.42 4.13
C LEU A 435 14.04 32.35 4.54
N THR A 436 14.51 31.09 4.44
CA THR A 436 14.25 29.86 5.25
C THR A 436 12.85 29.19 5.32
N LYS A 437 12.75 28.08 6.08
CA LYS A 437 12.10 26.79 5.75
C LYS A 437 11.06 26.36 6.81
N GLU A 438 10.38 25.23 6.54
CA GLU A 438 9.43 24.47 7.40
C GLU A 438 7.96 24.93 7.42
N MET A 439 7.03 23.98 7.18
CA MET A 439 5.65 23.86 7.74
C MET A 439 4.87 22.69 7.07
N ASP A 440 5.25 21.44 7.37
CA ASP A 440 4.60 20.22 6.83
C ASP A 440 3.65 19.57 7.87
N GLY A 441 2.51 20.20 8.18
CA GLY A 441 1.61 19.68 9.22
C GLY A 441 0.21 20.27 9.36
N TRP A 442 -0.32 20.96 8.35
CA TRP A 442 -1.65 21.60 8.37
C TRP A 442 -2.42 21.28 7.08
N GLN A 443 -2.84 20.02 6.90
CA GLN A 443 -3.31 19.53 5.59
C GLN A 443 -4.45 18.51 5.69
N VAL A 444 -5.68 19.02 5.88
CA VAL A 444 -6.87 18.60 5.11
C VAL A 444 -7.81 19.80 5.01
N GLY A 445 -8.35 20.23 6.16
CA GLY A 445 -9.44 21.21 6.24
C GLY A 445 -9.13 22.65 5.83
N PHE A 446 -7.85 23.01 5.56
CA PHE A 446 -7.47 24.34 5.04
C PHE A 446 -7.25 24.36 3.52
N ASN A 447 -7.07 23.20 2.87
CA ASN A 447 -6.86 23.12 1.41
C ASN A 447 -8.07 23.65 0.62
N CYS A 448 -9.24 23.61 1.25
CA CYS A 448 -10.47 24.20 0.76
C CYS A 448 -10.40 25.71 0.45
N ALA A 449 -9.47 26.45 1.08
CA ALA A 449 -9.19 27.85 0.75
C ALA A 449 -8.83 28.02 -0.74
N TYR A 450 -8.30 26.97 -1.37
CA TYR A 450 -7.92 27.00 -2.78
C TYR A 450 -9.11 27.01 -3.77
N HIS A 451 -10.35 26.79 -3.33
CA HIS A 451 -11.51 27.12 -4.17
C HIS A 451 -11.64 28.64 -4.37
N LEU A 452 -11.34 29.43 -3.34
CA LEU A 452 -11.48 30.90 -3.35
C LEU A 452 -10.23 31.63 -3.88
N THR A 453 -9.02 31.12 -3.60
CA THR A 453 -7.77 31.83 -3.88
C THR A 453 -6.60 30.91 -4.22
N ASP A 454 -5.63 31.36 -5.03
CA ASP A 454 -4.38 30.62 -5.26
C ASP A 454 -3.25 30.99 -4.29
N LEU A 455 -3.47 32.00 -3.44
CA LEU A 455 -2.45 32.58 -2.56
C LEU A 455 -3.06 33.00 -1.20
N PRO A 456 -3.55 32.05 -0.39
CA PRO A 456 -4.04 32.34 0.95
C PRO A 456 -2.88 32.75 1.87
N SER A 457 -3.20 33.52 2.90
CA SER A 457 -2.22 34.06 3.83
C SER A 457 -2.77 34.14 5.25
N ILE A 458 -1.90 33.94 6.24
CA ILE A 458 -2.24 33.90 7.65
C ILE A 458 -1.32 34.84 8.41
N VAL A 459 -1.89 35.73 9.23
CA VAL A 459 -1.15 36.45 10.28
C VAL A 459 -1.48 35.81 11.62
N SER A 460 -0.47 35.47 12.40
CA SER A 460 -0.65 35.00 13.78
C SER A 460 0.56 35.38 14.62
N ARG A 461 0.32 36.04 15.76
CA ARG A 461 1.35 36.60 16.64
C ARG A 461 2.31 37.51 15.85
N GLU A 462 3.62 37.28 15.90
CA GLU A 462 4.63 38.05 15.17
C GLU A 462 4.97 37.50 13.75
N TYR A 463 4.15 36.58 13.21
CA TYR A 463 4.38 35.94 11.91
C TYR A 463 3.27 36.25 10.88
N ILE A 464 3.69 36.41 9.62
CA ILE A 464 2.84 36.30 8.45
C ILE A 464 3.32 35.12 7.60
N ILE A 465 2.38 34.32 7.09
CA ILE A 465 2.62 33.12 6.30
C ILE A 465 1.84 33.23 4.98
N PHE A 466 2.47 32.87 3.87
CA PHE A 466 1.87 32.76 2.54
C PHE A 466 1.95 31.31 2.06
N PHE A 467 0.94 30.84 1.33
CA PHE A 467 0.93 29.53 0.67
C PHE A 467 0.74 29.70 -0.84
N ASP A 468 1.62 29.13 -1.65
CA ASP A 468 1.65 29.25 -3.11
C ASP A 468 1.91 27.87 -3.73
N PRO A 469 0.94 26.94 -3.68
CA PRO A 469 1.12 25.58 -4.18
C PRO A 469 1.43 25.53 -5.70
N ASN A 470 1.04 26.59 -6.42
CA ASN A 470 1.34 26.79 -7.85
C ASN A 470 2.80 27.20 -8.11
N GLU A 471 3.56 27.56 -7.07
CA GLU A 471 4.93 28.09 -7.17
C GLU A 471 5.02 29.29 -8.13
N LYS A 472 3.99 30.16 -8.16
CA LYS A 472 3.88 31.27 -9.12
C LYS A 472 4.33 32.61 -8.55
N TYR A 473 3.99 32.89 -7.30
CA TYR A 473 4.04 34.19 -6.65
C TYR A 473 5.22 34.34 -5.68
N LEU A 474 5.67 33.26 -5.05
CA LEU A 474 6.80 33.25 -4.13
C LEU A 474 8.16 33.23 -4.86
N PRO A 475 9.19 33.93 -4.34
CA PRO A 475 10.50 34.04 -4.98
C PRO A 475 11.26 32.71 -4.97
N ALA A 476 12.04 32.47 -6.03
CA ALA A 476 12.95 31.32 -6.09
C ALA A 476 14.14 31.51 -5.15
N GLN A 477 14.49 30.46 -4.38
CA GLN A 477 15.56 30.46 -3.38
C GLN A 477 16.46 29.23 -3.56
N GLY A 478 17.73 29.34 -3.13
CA GLY A 478 18.72 28.26 -3.19
C GLY A 478 19.54 28.18 -4.49
N ARG A 479 20.41 27.16 -4.57
CA ARG A 479 21.16 26.77 -5.78
C ARG A 479 21.03 25.24 -5.96
N PRO A 480 20.40 24.74 -7.05
CA PRO A 480 19.67 25.50 -8.06
C PRO A 480 18.47 26.27 -7.47
N PRO A 481 18.07 27.40 -8.07
CA PRO A 481 16.95 28.20 -7.56
C PRO A 481 15.63 27.44 -7.70
N LYS A 482 14.97 27.16 -6.57
CA LYS A 482 13.63 26.54 -6.51
C LYS A 482 12.65 27.49 -5.85
N ARG A 483 11.45 27.61 -6.40
CA ARG A 483 10.35 28.33 -5.74
C ARG A 483 9.81 27.45 -4.60
N LYS A 484 9.17 28.08 -3.61
CA LYS A 484 8.63 27.41 -2.43
C LYS A 484 7.12 27.45 -2.48
N LYS A 485 6.49 26.37 -2.01
CA LYS A 485 5.03 26.27 -1.85
C LYS A 485 4.47 27.03 -0.65
N GLY A 486 5.34 27.55 0.22
CA GLY A 486 4.94 28.38 1.35
C GLY A 486 6.10 29.20 1.91
N PHE A 487 5.78 30.27 2.62
CA PHE A 487 6.78 31.20 3.17
C PHE A 487 6.32 31.88 4.45
N LYS A 488 7.11 31.74 5.53
CA LYS A 488 6.84 32.30 6.86
C LYS A 488 7.83 33.41 7.18
N ILE A 489 7.32 34.60 7.49
CA ILE A 489 8.09 35.82 7.79
C ILE A 489 7.79 36.25 9.22
N ASN A 490 8.82 36.49 10.04
CA ASN A 490 8.67 37.20 11.31
C ASN A 490 8.68 38.71 11.03
N PHE A 491 7.52 39.34 10.95
CA PHE A 491 7.40 40.70 10.44
C PHE A 491 8.05 41.76 11.33
N MET A 492 8.11 41.49 12.64
CA MET A 492 8.79 42.32 13.64
C MET A 492 10.31 42.35 13.42
N LYS A 493 10.93 41.21 13.09
CA LYS A 493 12.38 41.11 12.84
C LYS A 493 12.78 41.62 11.46
N THR A 494 11.93 41.46 10.45
CA THR A 494 12.25 41.81 9.06
C THR A 494 11.85 43.23 8.65
N LYS A 495 11.24 44.03 9.54
CA LYS A 495 10.66 45.34 9.20
C LYS A 495 9.73 45.24 7.98
N PHE A 496 8.86 44.22 7.99
CA PHE A 496 8.04 43.85 6.84
C PHE A 496 7.20 45.02 6.32
N LYS A 497 6.62 45.82 7.22
CA LYS A 497 5.85 47.02 6.88
C LYS A 497 6.65 48.10 6.15
N GLU A 498 7.88 48.37 6.58
CA GLU A 498 8.77 49.34 5.93
C GLU A 498 9.17 48.87 4.51
N SER A 499 9.24 47.55 4.32
CA SER A 499 9.68 46.92 3.07
C SER A 499 8.54 46.67 2.08
N PHE A 500 7.33 46.39 2.58
CA PHE A 500 6.16 45.94 1.81
C PHE A 500 4.85 46.60 2.31
N PRO A 501 4.74 47.95 2.30
CA PRO A 501 3.56 48.64 2.80
C PRO A 501 2.29 48.22 2.06
N ASP A 502 2.33 48.07 0.74
CA ASP A 502 1.19 47.65 -0.09
C ASP A 502 0.67 46.25 0.25
N GLN A 503 1.56 45.36 0.71
CA GLN A 503 1.22 44.00 1.15
C GLN A 503 0.63 44.00 2.57
N CYS A 504 0.93 45.02 3.37
CA CYS A 504 0.42 45.20 4.73
C CYS A 504 -0.94 45.90 4.76
N TYR A 505 -1.14 46.91 3.90
CA TYR A 505 -2.34 47.75 3.79
C TYR A 505 -3.68 47.00 3.95
N PRO A 506 -3.91 45.82 3.35
CA PRO A 506 -5.22 45.18 3.45
C PRO A 506 -5.57 44.68 4.86
N TYR A 507 -4.57 44.39 5.70
CA TYR A 507 -4.77 43.93 7.08
C TYR A 507 -4.86 45.09 8.08
N GLU A 508 -4.45 46.31 7.70
CA GLU A 508 -4.45 47.47 8.62
C GLU A 508 -5.85 47.90 9.03
N ALA A 509 -6.85 47.67 8.16
CA ALA A 509 -8.28 47.89 8.46
C ALA A 509 -8.85 46.88 9.47
N LEU A 510 -8.06 45.85 9.84
CA LEU A 510 -8.42 44.75 10.74
C LEU A 510 -7.53 44.75 12.00
N ASP A 511 -7.11 45.95 12.43
CA ASP A 511 -6.20 46.22 13.56
C ASP A 511 -4.82 45.53 13.49
N CYS A 512 -4.48 44.88 12.37
CA CYS A 512 -3.20 44.24 12.14
C CYS A 512 -2.22 45.23 11.48
N ASN A 513 -1.60 46.07 12.30
CA ASN A 513 -0.72 47.15 11.84
C ASN A 513 0.74 46.73 11.55
N PHE A 514 1.13 45.47 11.79
CA PHE A 514 2.49 44.91 11.65
C PHE A 514 3.63 45.59 12.43
N ASN A 515 3.32 46.54 13.31
CA ASN A 515 4.28 47.21 14.20
C ASN A 515 4.33 46.56 15.59
N GLU A 516 3.34 45.74 15.93
CA GLU A 516 3.23 44.99 17.19
C GLU A 516 2.77 43.54 16.96
N ILE A 517 2.84 42.71 18.00
CA ILE A 517 2.43 41.31 17.93
C ILE A 517 0.91 41.24 17.78
N PHE A 518 0.42 40.63 16.70
CA PHE A 518 -1.01 40.49 16.48
C PHE A 518 -1.62 39.49 17.47
N ASN A 519 -2.50 39.97 18.35
CA ASN A 519 -3.12 39.16 19.42
C ASN A 519 -4.32 38.36 18.89
N GLY A 520 -4.07 37.47 17.92
CA GLY A 520 -5.07 36.62 17.30
C GLY A 520 -4.49 35.85 16.12
N THR A 521 -5.39 35.28 15.30
CA THR A 521 -5.06 34.67 14.01
C THR A 521 -6.02 35.22 12.96
N LEU A 522 -5.48 35.74 11.86
CA LEU A 522 -6.21 36.39 10.79
C LEU A 522 -5.89 35.71 9.46
N PHE A 523 -6.92 35.14 8.82
CA PHE A 523 -6.84 34.53 7.50
C PHE A 523 -7.26 35.56 6.44
N ARG A 524 -6.46 35.71 5.39
CA ARG A 524 -6.79 36.50 4.21
C ARG A 524 -6.81 35.58 2.99
N LEU A 525 -7.94 35.55 2.31
CA LEU A 525 -8.20 34.73 1.12
C LEU A 525 -8.47 35.65 -0.10
N PRO A 526 -7.44 36.10 -0.85
CA PRO A 526 -7.64 37.02 -1.96
C PRO A 526 -8.40 36.36 -3.12
N LEU A 527 -9.65 36.75 -3.34
CA LEU A 527 -10.51 36.12 -4.34
C LEU A 527 -9.87 36.08 -5.74
N ARG A 528 -10.05 34.96 -6.42
CA ARG A 528 -9.56 34.75 -7.79
C ARG A 528 -10.29 35.67 -8.78
N THR A 529 -9.58 36.16 -9.79
CA THR A 529 -10.17 36.88 -10.94
C THR A 529 -10.13 36.00 -12.18
N ASP A 530 -10.91 36.31 -13.22
CA ASP A 530 -10.98 35.48 -14.45
C ASP A 530 -9.61 35.23 -15.09
N GLN A 531 -8.73 36.23 -15.03
CA GLN A 531 -7.35 36.12 -15.50
C GLN A 531 -6.51 35.15 -14.63
N LEU A 532 -6.69 35.16 -13.31
CA LEU A 532 -5.99 34.26 -12.41
C LEU A 532 -6.55 32.83 -12.49
N ALA A 533 -7.85 32.67 -12.76
CA ALA A 533 -8.53 31.39 -12.98
C ALA A 533 -8.07 30.69 -14.27
N SER A 534 -7.90 31.45 -15.35
CA SER A 534 -7.34 30.93 -16.61
C SER A 534 -5.90 30.40 -16.45
N ASP A 535 -5.17 30.95 -15.48
CA ASP A 535 -3.76 30.65 -15.20
C ASP A 535 -3.54 29.66 -14.04
N SER A 536 -4.58 29.28 -13.28
CA SER A 536 -4.45 28.42 -12.10
C SER A 536 -4.43 26.95 -12.48
N LYS A 537 -3.51 26.18 -11.88
CA LYS A 537 -3.49 24.72 -12.00
C LYS A 537 -4.40 24.01 -10.99
N ILE A 538 -5.08 24.76 -10.12
CA ILE A 538 -5.93 24.20 -9.06
C ILE A 538 -7.39 24.21 -9.49
N THR A 539 -7.91 25.38 -9.90
CA THR A 539 -9.28 25.48 -10.43
C THR A 539 -9.44 26.71 -11.31
N ASN A 540 -10.23 26.56 -12.38
CA ASN A 540 -10.64 27.64 -13.26
C ASN A 540 -11.93 28.34 -12.78
N HIS A 541 -12.44 28.00 -11.59
CA HIS A 541 -13.63 28.63 -11.03
C HIS A 541 -13.30 29.98 -10.36
N VAL A 542 -14.16 30.96 -10.61
CA VAL A 542 -14.21 32.27 -9.96
C VAL A 542 -15.46 32.32 -9.10
N VAL A 543 -15.30 32.55 -7.80
CA VAL A 543 -16.40 32.74 -6.85
C VAL A 543 -16.63 34.23 -6.67
N LYS A 544 -17.88 34.68 -6.85
CA LYS A 544 -18.24 36.09 -6.71
C LYS A 544 -18.53 36.46 -5.25
N ILE A 545 -18.52 37.77 -4.97
CA ILE A 545 -18.82 38.30 -3.63
C ILE A 545 -20.26 37.97 -3.23
N GLU A 546 -21.22 38.05 -4.16
CA GLU A 546 -22.62 37.71 -3.88
C GLU A 546 -22.79 36.24 -3.47
N GLU A 547 -21.98 35.33 -4.02
CA GLU A 547 -21.98 33.92 -3.62
C GLU A 547 -21.44 33.74 -2.19
N ILE A 548 -20.40 34.49 -1.81
CA ILE A 548 -19.84 34.46 -0.44
C ILE A 548 -20.83 35.04 0.58
N LEU A 549 -21.49 36.15 0.22
CA LEU A 549 -22.54 36.73 1.05
C LEU A 549 -23.74 35.80 1.18
N GLN A 550 -24.11 35.05 0.12
CA GLN A 550 -25.16 34.04 0.18
C GLN A 550 -24.78 32.84 1.08
N LEU A 551 -23.54 32.35 0.98
CA LEU A 551 -23.00 31.30 1.86
C LEU A 551 -23.11 31.72 3.34
N PHE A 552 -22.47 32.84 3.72
CA PHE A 552 -22.49 33.30 5.10
C PHE A 552 -23.84 33.87 5.58
N ASN A 553 -24.82 34.09 4.70
CA ASN A 553 -26.21 34.32 5.11
C ASN A 553 -26.94 33.02 5.49
N GLY A 554 -26.48 31.84 5.03
CA GLY A 554 -26.96 30.55 5.52
C GLY A 554 -26.59 30.30 6.99
N VAL A 555 -25.37 30.71 7.37
CA VAL A 555 -24.82 30.65 8.75
C VAL A 555 -25.56 31.56 9.75
N GLN A 556 -26.52 32.37 9.28
CA GLN A 556 -27.47 33.06 10.15
C GLN A 556 -28.40 32.08 10.91
N GLY A 557 -28.30 30.76 10.69
CA GLY A 557 -29.18 29.69 11.15
C GLY A 557 -29.03 29.19 12.59
N ASN A 558 -28.34 29.92 13.48
CA ASN A 558 -28.27 29.75 14.95
C ASN A 558 -27.61 28.46 15.49
N LYS A 559 -27.68 27.37 14.73
CA LYS A 559 -27.39 25.98 15.16
C LYS A 559 -25.90 25.66 15.15
N GLU A 560 -25.15 26.31 14.27
CA GLU A 560 -23.74 26.07 13.98
C GLU A 560 -22.87 26.32 15.22
N MET A 561 -23.30 27.21 16.13
CA MET A 561 -22.55 27.53 17.36
C MET A 561 -22.91 26.65 18.56
N LEU A 562 -23.95 25.80 18.48
CA LEU A 562 -24.50 25.06 19.63
C LEU A 562 -23.47 24.13 20.28
N PHE A 563 -22.81 23.30 19.49
CA PHE A 563 -21.93 22.24 19.98
C PHE A 563 -20.43 22.52 19.81
N LEU A 564 -20.08 23.71 19.30
CA LEU A 564 -18.73 24.27 19.44
C LEU A 564 -18.40 24.45 20.94
N ARG A 565 -17.12 24.38 21.32
CA ARG A 565 -16.67 24.41 22.73
C ARG A 565 -16.09 25.74 23.17
N ASN A 566 -15.42 26.45 22.26
CA ASN A 566 -14.66 27.66 22.53
C ASN A 566 -15.31 28.89 21.90
N ILE A 567 -15.90 28.77 20.70
CA ILE A 567 -16.50 29.90 19.99
C ILE A 567 -17.74 30.41 20.72
N GLU A 568 -17.72 31.70 21.04
CA GLU A 568 -18.75 32.43 21.79
C GLU A 568 -19.29 33.62 20.96
N LEU A 569 -18.47 34.19 20.07
CA LEU A 569 -18.88 35.22 19.11
C LEU A 569 -18.58 34.75 17.68
N CYS A 570 -19.57 34.82 16.80
CA CYS A 570 -19.40 34.74 15.35
C CYS A 570 -19.98 36.01 14.70
N SER A 571 -19.33 36.60 13.69
CA SER A 571 -19.91 37.73 12.96
C SER A 571 -19.48 37.77 11.50
N LEU A 572 -20.38 38.23 10.63
CA LEU A 572 -20.11 38.56 9.24
C LEU A 572 -20.04 40.08 9.09
N ARG A 573 -19.00 40.56 8.41
CA ARG A 573 -18.78 41.99 8.10
C ARG A 573 -18.40 42.20 6.64
N HIS A 574 -18.62 43.41 6.16
CA HIS A 574 -18.36 43.82 4.78
C HIS A 574 -17.65 45.17 4.74
N ILE A 575 -16.68 45.32 3.84
CA ILE A 575 -15.95 46.56 3.57
C ILE A 575 -16.19 46.91 2.10
N ASN A 576 -17.00 47.93 1.86
CA ASN A 576 -17.22 48.50 0.53
C ASN A 576 -16.04 49.36 0.08
N ASP A 577 -15.90 49.58 -1.23
CA ASP A 577 -14.87 50.44 -1.85
C ASP A 577 -14.81 51.90 -1.33
N HIS A 578 -15.85 52.36 -0.66
CA HIS A 578 -15.97 53.72 -0.12
C HIS A 578 -15.75 53.78 1.41
N GLU A 579 -15.57 52.65 2.08
CA GLU A 579 -15.55 52.54 3.53
C GLU A 579 -14.19 52.02 4.03
N GLN A 580 -13.63 52.65 5.06
CA GLN A 580 -12.36 52.22 5.66
C GLN A 580 -12.54 51.26 6.85
N VAL A 581 -13.79 51.01 7.27
CA VAL A 581 -14.13 50.27 8.49
C VAL A 581 -15.15 49.18 8.16
N PRO A 582 -14.96 47.92 8.63
CA PRO A 582 -15.90 46.84 8.37
C PRO A 582 -17.29 47.09 8.99
N GLN A 583 -18.33 47.13 8.15
CA GLN A 583 -19.72 47.22 8.56
C GLN A 583 -20.26 45.83 8.93
N PRO A 584 -20.98 45.66 10.05
CA PRO A 584 -21.59 44.38 10.41
C PRO A 584 -22.77 44.07 9.47
N ILE A 585 -22.85 42.82 8.99
CA ILE A 585 -24.06 42.28 8.34
C ILE A 585 -24.90 41.56 9.39
N TRP A 586 -24.29 40.66 10.14
CA TRP A 586 -24.90 40.04 11.31
C TRP A 586 -23.83 39.65 12.35
N GLN A 587 -24.24 39.53 13.61
CA GLN A 587 -23.43 38.96 14.68
C GLN A 587 -24.26 38.02 15.56
N ALA A 588 -23.67 36.89 15.94
CA ALA A 588 -24.22 35.88 16.83
C ALA A 588 -23.32 35.76 18.07
N GLN A 589 -23.87 36.05 19.24
CA GLN A 589 -23.16 36.06 20.52
C GLN A 589 -23.84 35.12 21.51
N ILE A 590 -23.05 34.24 22.12
CA ILE A 590 -23.47 33.35 23.19
C ILE A 590 -23.28 34.03 24.55
N TYR A 591 -24.24 33.82 25.44
CA TYR A 591 -24.22 34.22 26.85
C TYR A 591 -24.40 32.99 27.73
N MET A 592 -23.55 32.85 28.75
CA MET A 592 -23.59 31.76 29.74
C MET A 592 -22.84 32.17 31.01
N SER A 593 -23.00 31.42 32.11
CA SER A 593 -22.17 31.55 33.30
C SER A 593 -20.78 30.94 33.08
N ASP A 594 -19.80 31.31 33.90
CA ASP A 594 -18.45 30.72 33.81
C ASP A 594 -18.45 29.22 34.18
N ASP A 595 -19.31 28.78 35.10
CA ASP A 595 -19.51 27.35 35.38
C ASP A 595 -19.99 26.58 34.13
N HIS A 596 -20.92 27.16 33.35
CA HIS A 596 -21.40 26.56 32.10
C HIS A 596 -20.32 26.59 31.00
N ARG A 597 -19.46 27.63 31.00
CA ARG A 597 -18.33 27.76 30.09
C ARG A 597 -17.28 26.68 30.32
N ASP A 598 -17.00 26.37 31.58
CA ASP A 598 -16.07 25.29 31.96
C ASP A 598 -16.66 23.91 31.62
N ILE A 599 -17.97 23.70 31.88
CA ILE A 599 -18.71 22.50 31.44
C ILE A 599 -18.59 22.33 29.92
N ARG A 600 -18.90 23.36 29.13
CA ARG A 600 -18.84 23.36 27.65
C ARG A 600 -17.45 23.05 27.08
N LYS A 601 -16.39 23.48 27.78
CA LYS A 601 -14.99 23.21 27.40
C LYS A 601 -14.48 21.85 27.87
N SER A 602 -15.13 21.23 28.84
CA SER A 602 -14.77 19.92 29.38
C SER A 602 -15.29 18.76 28.52
N VAL A 603 -14.61 17.61 28.61
CA VAL A 603 -15.08 16.33 28.10
C VAL A 603 -15.08 15.36 29.27
N THR A 604 -16.24 14.88 29.67
CA THR A 604 -16.41 14.03 30.86
C THR A 604 -17.32 12.84 30.57
N ASP A 605 -17.00 11.70 31.17
CA ASP A 605 -17.82 10.47 31.08
C ASP A 605 -19.06 10.51 32.00
N CYS A 606 -19.31 11.64 32.67
CA CYS A 606 -20.54 11.90 33.41
C CYS A 606 -21.50 12.78 32.60
N ILE A 607 -22.80 12.50 32.72
CA ILE A 607 -23.85 13.31 32.11
C ILE A 607 -23.95 14.65 32.85
N GLN A 608 -23.80 15.74 32.11
CA GLN A 608 -23.91 17.12 32.57
C GLN A 608 -24.91 17.88 31.71
N THR A 609 -25.64 18.82 32.31
CA THR A 609 -26.58 19.70 31.60
C THR A 609 -26.31 21.16 31.90
N TYR A 610 -26.47 22.02 30.90
CA TYR A 610 -26.28 23.46 31.05
C TYR A 610 -27.17 24.26 30.08
N GLN A 611 -27.48 25.50 30.44
CA GLN A 611 -28.22 26.44 29.58
C GLN A 611 -27.24 27.35 28.83
N LEU A 612 -27.56 27.61 27.57
CA LEU A 612 -26.81 28.45 26.65
C LEU A 612 -27.80 29.42 25.95
N ASP A 613 -27.56 30.72 26.06
CA ASP A 613 -28.41 31.75 25.44
C ASP A 613 -27.69 32.29 24.19
N ILE A 614 -28.31 32.26 23.01
CA ILE A 614 -27.77 32.85 21.78
C ILE A 614 -28.55 34.13 21.46
N LYS A 615 -27.86 35.24 21.23
CA LYS A 615 -28.46 36.47 20.69
C LYS A 615 -27.83 36.78 19.35
N ILE A 616 -28.68 37.09 18.38
CA ILE A 616 -28.29 37.38 17.01
C ILE A 616 -28.84 38.74 16.64
N GLU A 617 -27.96 39.61 16.17
CA GLU A 617 -28.29 40.94 15.71
C GLU A 617 -27.99 41.02 14.22
N ILE A 618 -29.04 41.27 13.42
CA ILE A 618 -28.97 41.34 11.96
C ILE A 618 -29.11 42.81 11.59
N ASN A 619 -28.16 43.33 10.82
CA ASN A 619 -28.15 44.71 10.34
C ASN A 619 -29.01 44.84 9.07
N ASP A 620 -30.27 44.40 9.17
CA ASP A 620 -31.29 44.57 8.14
C ASP A 620 -32.05 45.91 8.32
N ILE A 621 -33.01 46.17 7.43
CA ILE A 621 -33.83 47.40 7.46
C ILE A 621 -34.60 47.56 8.80
N LEU A 622 -34.80 46.47 9.55
CA LEU A 622 -35.55 46.44 10.82
C LEU A 622 -34.63 46.39 12.06
N ASN A 623 -33.31 46.23 11.88
CA ASN A 623 -32.36 45.83 12.92
C ASN A 623 -32.86 44.63 13.74
N SER A 624 -33.28 43.57 13.04
CA SER A 624 -33.85 42.36 13.63
C SER A 624 -32.95 41.76 14.70
N LYS A 625 -33.53 41.48 15.87
CA LYS A 625 -32.86 40.78 16.99
C LYS A 625 -33.57 39.48 17.31
N ILE A 626 -32.84 38.38 17.21
CA ILE A 626 -33.30 37.03 17.55
C ILE A 626 -32.61 36.64 18.86
N SER A 627 -33.35 35.99 19.77
CA SER A 627 -32.79 35.47 21.02
C SER A 627 -33.35 34.08 21.26
N GLU A 628 -32.46 33.11 21.45
CA GLU A 628 -32.80 31.71 21.72
C GLU A 628 -32.17 31.24 23.02
N ILE A 629 -32.81 30.26 23.65
CA ILE A 629 -32.34 29.62 24.87
C ILE A 629 -32.31 28.12 24.60
N TRP A 630 -31.12 27.54 24.70
CA TRP A 630 -30.87 26.14 24.45
C TRP A 630 -30.46 25.42 25.74
N LEU A 631 -31.02 24.23 25.96
CA LEU A 631 -30.61 23.33 27.03
C LEU A 631 -29.75 22.22 26.41
N LEU A 632 -28.48 22.16 26.78
CA LEU A 632 -27.54 21.15 26.29
C LEU A 632 -27.34 20.05 27.32
N CYS A 633 -27.15 18.83 26.84
CA CYS A 633 -26.85 17.63 27.61
C CYS A 633 -25.62 16.97 26.99
N ILE A 634 -24.54 16.83 27.76
CA ILE A 634 -23.26 16.27 27.30
C ILE A 634 -22.80 15.15 28.25
N GLY A 635 -22.08 14.16 27.73
CA GLY A 635 -21.50 13.08 28.53
C GLY A 635 -21.15 11.84 27.71
N GLY A 636 -20.06 11.15 28.06
CA GLY A 636 -19.68 9.87 27.47
C GLY A 636 -20.46 8.68 28.05
N HIS A 637 -20.69 7.62 27.26
CA HIS A 637 -21.23 6.35 27.75
C HIS A 637 -20.70 5.20 26.88
N GLU A 638 -20.27 4.09 27.49
CA GLU A 638 -19.59 2.99 26.78
C GLU A 638 -20.49 2.26 25.75
N ARG A 639 -21.82 2.23 25.99
CA ARG A 639 -22.82 1.67 25.07
C ARG A 639 -24.15 2.37 25.25
N ILE A 640 -24.67 3.07 24.23
CA ILE A 640 -25.99 3.70 24.29
C ILE A 640 -27.04 2.73 23.75
N ARG A 641 -28.04 2.35 24.57
CA ARG A 641 -29.21 1.58 24.10
C ARG A 641 -30.33 2.51 23.62
N SER A 642 -31.14 2.06 22.67
CA SER A 642 -32.31 2.79 22.16
C SER A 642 -33.28 3.20 23.29
N GLU A 643 -33.51 2.30 24.23
CA GLU A 643 -34.32 2.53 25.44
C GLU A 643 -33.73 3.63 26.35
N GLU A 644 -32.42 3.81 26.37
CA GLU A 644 -31.75 4.86 27.16
C GLU A 644 -31.91 6.23 26.51
N LEU A 645 -31.84 6.34 25.18
CA LEU A 645 -32.12 7.59 24.47
C LEU A 645 -33.55 8.09 24.73
N GLU A 646 -34.53 7.19 24.66
CA GLU A 646 -35.91 7.54 25.02
C GLU A 646 -36.02 7.92 26.51
N ASN A 647 -35.31 7.24 27.41
CA ASN A 647 -35.35 7.55 28.83
C ASN A 647 -34.60 8.84 29.20
N ILE A 648 -33.58 9.25 28.46
CA ILE A 648 -32.93 10.56 28.56
C ILE A 648 -33.90 11.65 28.10
N SER A 649 -34.58 11.45 26.97
CA SER A 649 -35.63 12.35 26.48
C SER A 649 -36.79 12.50 27.49
N ARG A 650 -37.23 11.41 28.13
CA ARG A 650 -38.23 11.44 29.21
C ARG A 650 -37.72 12.12 30.49
N ARG A 651 -36.45 11.89 30.89
CA ARG A 651 -35.83 12.49 32.10
C ARG A 651 -35.56 13.98 31.96
N THR A 652 -35.31 14.47 30.74
CA THR A 652 -34.99 15.88 30.46
C THR A 652 -36.23 16.76 30.22
N GLN A 653 -37.43 16.29 30.57
CA GLN A 653 -38.65 17.11 30.67
C GLN A 653 -38.60 18.11 31.85
N ILE A 654 -37.61 19.00 31.82
CA ILE A 654 -37.70 20.30 32.47
C ILE A 654 -38.86 21.03 31.79
N LYS A 655 -39.84 21.48 32.60
CA LYS A 655 -41.09 22.07 32.11
C LYS A 655 -40.86 23.47 31.54
N PHE A 656 -40.35 23.56 30.32
CA PHE A 656 -40.51 24.76 29.50
C PHE A 656 -41.98 24.90 29.10
N PRO A 657 -42.61 26.08 29.32
CA PRO A 657 -43.97 26.33 28.86
C PRO A 657 -43.96 26.47 27.33
N ASN A 658 -44.61 25.54 26.63
CA ASN A 658 -44.69 25.47 25.16
C ASN A 658 -43.32 25.48 24.45
N PRO A 659 -42.54 24.37 24.51
CA PRO A 659 -41.40 24.22 23.61
C PRO A 659 -41.87 24.26 22.14
N PRO A 660 -41.13 24.94 21.24
CA PRO A 660 -41.43 24.91 19.81
C PRO A 660 -41.28 23.49 19.24
N GLU A 661 -42.01 23.19 18.17
CA GLU A 661 -41.94 21.89 17.50
C GLU A 661 -40.60 21.73 16.77
N LEU A 662 -39.65 21.05 17.42
CA LEU A 662 -38.30 20.87 16.92
C LEU A 662 -38.18 19.59 16.10
N LYS A 663 -37.82 19.72 14.82
CA LYS A 663 -37.30 18.59 14.03
C LYS A 663 -35.84 18.39 14.38
N GLY A 664 -35.51 17.23 14.95
CA GLY A 664 -34.15 16.88 15.31
C GLY A 664 -33.22 16.80 14.09
N GLU A 665 -31.94 17.00 14.33
CA GLU A 665 -30.86 16.96 13.33
C GLU A 665 -29.63 16.37 14.01
N ILE A 666 -28.76 15.74 13.23
CA ILE A 666 -27.51 15.18 13.72
C ILE A 666 -26.40 16.21 13.59
N PHE A 667 -25.52 16.30 14.58
CA PHE A 667 -24.38 17.22 14.64
C PHE A 667 -23.08 16.44 14.90
N SER A 668 -21.99 16.89 14.31
CA SER A 668 -20.64 16.56 14.78
C SER A 668 -19.90 17.87 15.04
N TYR A 669 -20.17 18.45 16.20
CA TYR A 669 -19.93 19.86 16.58
C TYR A 669 -20.74 20.88 15.77
N LEU A 670 -21.06 20.56 14.52
CA LEU A 670 -21.81 21.35 13.53
C LEU A 670 -22.86 20.48 12.83
N PRO A 671 -23.92 21.09 12.26
CA PRO A 671 -25.03 20.35 11.66
C PRO A 671 -24.58 19.47 10.50
N LEU A 672 -25.12 18.25 10.46
CA LEU A 672 -25.08 17.37 9.30
C LEU A 672 -26.38 17.52 8.51
N SER A 673 -26.37 17.20 7.21
CA SER A 673 -27.56 17.26 6.35
C SER A 673 -28.58 16.13 6.62
N ILE A 674 -28.62 15.60 7.85
CA ILE A 674 -29.40 14.45 8.28
C ILE A 674 -30.39 14.89 9.36
N SER A 675 -31.66 15.04 8.98
CA SER A 675 -32.75 15.27 9.93
C SER A 675 -33.20 13.96 10.58
N THR A 676 -33.44 13.97 11.88
CA THR A 676 -34.05 12.88 12.64
C THR A 676 -35.52 13.19 12.94
N ASN A 677 -36.28 12.16 13.32
CA ASN A 677 -37.64 12.33 13.84
C ASN A 677 -37.66 12.46 15.39
N LEU A 678 -36.52 12.78 16.00
CA LEU A 678 -36.41 13.00 17.43
C LEU A 678 -36.69 14.48 17.74
N GLY A 679 -37.38 14.78 18.84
CA GLY A 679 -37.63 16.16 19.28
C GLY A 679 -36.41 16.89 19.86
N VAL A 680 -35.19 16.47 19.48
CA VAL A 680 -33.90 16.94 20.00
C VAL A 680 -32.83 16.89 18.91
N HIS A 681 -31.88 17.82 18.95
CA HIS A 681 -30.64 17.71 18.18
C HIS A 681 -29.67 16.72 18.87
N LEU A 682 -28.98 15.89 18.09
CA LEU A 682 -28.03 14.90 18.60
C LEU A 682 -26.61 15.24 18.15
N ASN A 683 -25.72 15.56 19.10
CA ASN A 683 -24.30 15.76 18.81
C ASN A 683 -23.47 14.52 19.16
N GLY A 684 -22.53 14.15 18.30
CA GLY A 684 -21.66 13.00 18.53
C GLY A 684 -20.43 12.97 17.62
N ASN A 685 -19.45 12.16 18.01
CA ASN A 685 -18.31 11.81 17.17
C ASN A 685 -18.75 10.70 16.20
N PHE A 686 -19.39 11.08 15.10
CA PHE A 686 -19.80 10.15 14.05
C PHE A 686 -18.64 9.90 13.08
N SER A 687 -18.52 8.68 12.55
CA SER A 687 -17.70 8.43 11.37
C SER A 687 -18.34 9.17 10.19
N LEU A 688 -17.77 10.30 9.77
CA LEU A 688 -18.31 11.11 8.67
C LEU A 688 -17.68 10.70 7.34
N SER A 689 -18.46 10.84 6.27
CA SER A 689 -17.94 10.82 4.91
C SER A 689 -16.89 11.92 4.72
N SER A 690 -15.99 11.79 3.74
CA SER A 690 -14.99 12.83 3.40
C SER A 690 -15.61 14.21 3.14
N SER A 691 -16.92 14.24 2.83
CA SER A 691 -17.79 15.39 2.75
C SER A 691 -17.99 16.21 4.03
N ARG A 692 -17.81 15.59 5.20
CA ARG A 692 -18.36 16.00 6.52
C ARG A 692 -19.87 16.26 6.60
N SER A 693 -20.63 16.23 5.50
CA SER A 693 -22.08 16.49 5.48
C SER A 693 -22.96 15.30 5.87
N ASN A 694 -22.44 14.06 5.80
CA ASN A 694 -23.17 12.81 6.08
C ASN A 694 -22.32 11.84 6.91
N VAL A 695 -22.98 11.01 7.73
CA VAL A 695 -22.39 9.85 8.42
C VAL A 695 -22.11 8.72 7.42
N LEU A 696 -20.96 8.03 7.56
CA LEU A 696 -20.63 6.80 6.84
C LEU A 696 -21.58 5.69 7.28
N GLN A 697 -22.49 5.30 6.38
CA GLN A 697 -23.36 4.13 6.55
C GLN A 697 -22.75 2.96 5.79
N PHE A 698 -22.42 1.87 6.50
CA PHE A 698 -21.90 0.64 5.88
C PHE A 698 -22.96 -0.15 5.09
N GLU A 699 -24.26 0.10 5.31
CA GLU A 699 -25.32 -0.84 4.94
C GLU A 699 -26.02 -0.57 3.58
N ASN A 700 -25.81 0.58 2.92
CA ASN A 700 -26.59 0.96 1.72
C ASN A 700 -25.92 0.68 0.37
N ASP A 701 -24.74 0.04 0.36
CA ASP A 701 -23.91 -0.09 -0.84
C ASP A 701 -23.63 -1.55 -1.25
N VAL A 702 -24.27 -2.53 -0.59
CA VAL A 702 -24.09 -3.98 -0.84
C VAL A 702 -25.12 -4.52 -1.84
N ASP A 703 -26.36 -4.05 -1.80
CA ASP A 703 -27.50 -4.46 -2.65
C ASP A 703 -27.24 -4.34 -4.16
N HIS A 704 -26.22 -3.56 -4.54
CA HIS A 704 -25.82 -3.29 -5.92
C HIS A 704 -24.42 -3.84 -6.28
N LYS A 705 -23.76 -4.57 -5.37
CA LYS A 705 -22.44 -5.17 -5.60
C LYS A 705 -22.54 -6.65 -5.93
N ARG A 706 -21.82 -7.04 -7.00
CA ARG A 706 -21.75 -8.43 -7.47
C ARG A 706 -20.74 -9.22 -6.64
N ILE A 707 -21.16 -9.66 -5.46
CA ILE A 707 -20.31 -10.36 -4.49
C ILE A 707 -20.82 -11.76 -4.14
N ILE A 708 -22.02 -12.15 -4.56
CA ILE A 708 -22.59 -13.46 -4.23
C ILE A 708 -22.29 -14.44 -5.37
N PRO A 709 -21.58 -15.56 -5.14
CA PRO A 709 -21.35 -16.56 -6.17
C PRO A 709 -22.68 -17.19 -6.62
N ASN A 710 -22.81 -17.49 -7.91
CA ASN A 710 -23.94 -18.28 -8.42
C ASN A 710 -23.73 -19.79 -8.20
N ASN A 711 -24.80 -20.59 -8.32
CA ASN A 711 -24.75 -22.06 -8.14
C ASN A 711 -23.76 -22.80 -9.08
N SER A 712 -23.31 -22.19 -10.17
CA SER A 712 -22.26 -22.75 -11.05
C SER A 712 -20.83 -22.37 -10.63
N LEU A 713 -20.66 -21.57 -9.57
CA LEU A 713 -19.39 -20.99 -9.09
C LEU A 713 -18.57 -20.29 -10.19
N ASN A 714 -19.23 -19.78 -11.22
CA ASN A 714 -18.58 -19.22 -12.43
C ASN A 714 -18.72 -17.70 -12.58
N ALA A 715 -19.54 -17.06 -11.74
CA ALA A 715 -19.68 -15.62 -11.66
C ALA A 715 -20.17 -15.19 -10.28
N PHE A 716 -19.70 -14.02 -9.83
CA PHE A 716 -20.35 -13.28 -8.76
C PHE A 716 -21.48 -12.41 -9.33
N VAL A 717 -22.62 -12.39 -8.65
CA VAL A 717 -23.87 -11.74 -9.05
C VAL A 717 -24.48 -10.96 -7.87
N LEU A 718 -25.57 -10.23 -8.12
CA LEU A 718 -26.31 -9.51 -7.08
C LEU A 718 -27.18 -10.50 -6.29
N ALA A 719 -27.33 -10.32 -4.98
CA ALA A 719 -28.29 -11.09 -4.20
C ALA A 719 -29.72 -10.96 -4.76
N SER A 720 -30.12 -9.76 -5.21
CA SER A 720 -31.39 -9.46 -5.90
C SER A 720 -31.62 -10.16 -7.24
N THR A 721 -30.59 -10.79 -7.82
CA THR A 721 -30.70 -11.63 -9.03
C THR A 721 -30.82 -13.13 -8.73
N LEU A 722 -30.75 -13.51 -7.46
CA LEU A 722 -30.81 -14.89 -7.00
C LEU A 722 -32.14 -15.21 -6.29
N TYR A 723 -32.53 -16.47 -6.36
CA TYR A 723 -33.73 -17.03 -5.76
C TYR A 723 -33.35 -18.18 -4.82
N ASP A 724 -34.15 -18.37 -3.78
CA ASP A 724 -34.02 -19.50 -2.85
C ASP A 724 -34.55 -20.79 -3.51
N SER A 725 -33.68 -21.79 -3.65
CA SER A 725 -34.03 -23.08 -4.28
C SER A 725 -34.90 -23.99 -3.40
N SER A 726 -35.11 -23.66 -2.13
CA SER A 726 -36.07 -24.36 -1.25
C SER A 726 -37.53 -24.06 -1.63
N ILE A 727 -37.79 -22.96 -2.34
CA ILE A 727 -39.13 -22.57 -2.78
C ILE A 727 -39.46 -23.30 -4.08
N HIS A 728 -40.44 -24.21 -4.02
CA HIS A 728 -40.88 -25.05 -5.15
C HIS A 728 -41.23 -24.24 -6.42
N LEU A 729 -41.82 -23.04 -6.28
CA LEU A 729 -42.15 -22.19 -7.43
C LEU A 729 -40.89 -21.67 -8.14
N PHE A 730 -39.90 -21.17 -7.39
CA PHE A 730 -38.63 -20.68 -7.95
C PHE A 730 -37.81 -21.84 -8.51
N LEU A 731 -37.73 -22.96 -7.79
CA LEU A 731 -37.04 -24.17 -8.24
C LEU A 731 -37.60 -24.67 -9.58
N ASN A 732 -38.93 -24.79 -9.72
CA ASN A 732 -39.52 -25.26 -10.98
C ASN A 732 -39.36 -24.23 -12.12
N THR A 733 -39.50 -22.93 -11.82
CA THR A 733 -39.42 -21.86 -12.84
C THR A 733 -37.99 -21.69 -13.38
N PHE A 734 -36.97 -21.78 -12.54
CA PHE A 734 -35.59 -21.44 -12.91
C PHE A 734 -34.61 -22.63 -12.92
N ALA A 735 -35.10 -23.88 -12.81
CA ALA A 735 -34.30 -25.11 -12.66
C ALA A 735 -33.02 -25.17 -13.52
N ASP A 736 -33.11 -24.81 -14.81
CA ASP A 736 -32.01 -24.89 -15.78
C ASP A 736 -31.16 -23.59 -15.88
N LYS A 737 -31.31 -22.66 -14.93
CA LYS A 737 -30.69 -21.33 -14.99
C LYS A 737 -29.79 -21.06 -13.79
N ASN A 738 -28.73 -20.30 -14.01
CA ASN A 738 -27.78 -19.86 -12.97
C ASN A 738 -28.35 -18.72 -12.11
N LYS A 739 -29.52 -18.97 -11.50
CA LYS A 739 -30.32 -18.04 -10.68
C LYS A 739 -30.44 -18.48 -9.21
N PHE A 740 -29.69 -19.49 -8.77
CA PHE A 740 -29.70 -19.99 -7.39
C PHE A 740 -28.34 -19.78 -6.69
N LEU A 741 -28.35 -19.88 -5.35
CA LEU A 741 -27.16 -19.93 -4.51
C LEU A 741 -26.41 -21.29 -4.63
N PRO A 742 -25.10 -21.33 -4.35
CA PRO A 742 -24.35 -22.57 -4.16
C PRO A 742 -24.88 -23.39 -2.97
N PRO A 743 -24.71 -24.72 -2.96
CA PRO A 743 -25.17 -25.59 -1.87
C PRO A 743 -24.67 -25.17 -0.49
N GLU A 744 -23.46 -24.62 -0.39
CA GLU A 744 -22.84 -24.21 0.87
C GLU A 744 -23.56 -23.03 1.51
N LEU A 745 -24.01 -22.05 0.72
CA LEU A 745 -24.76 -20.88 1.20
C LEU A 745 -26.26 -21.15 1.32
N GLN A 746 -26.80 -22.00 0.45
CA GLN A 746 -28.21 -22.36 0.38
C GLN A 746 -28.68 -23.22 1.57
N ASN A 747 -27.76 -23.92 2.24
CA ASN A 747 -28.06 -24.78 3.39
C ASN A 747 -27.82 -24.10 4.76
N ASP A 748 -27.32 -22.86 4.79
CA ASP A 748 -27.10 -22.11 6.03
C ASP A 748 -28.24 -21.10 6.28
N PRO A 749 -29.05 -21.27 7.35
CA PRO A 749 -30.16 -20.36 7.65
C PRO A 749 -29.71 -18.94 8.03
N VAL A 750 -28.51 -18.77 8.58
CA VAL A 750 -27.94 -17.45 8.90
C VAL A 750 -27.56 -16.72 7.61
N CYS A 751 -26.98 -17.45 6.65
CA CYS A 751 -26.73 -16.92 5.32
C CYS A 751 -28.03 -16.54 4.60
N LEU A 752 -29.08 -17.39 4.62
CA LEU A 752 -30.36 -17.07 3.99
C LEU A 752 -31.07 -15.84 4.60
N GLU A 753 -30.95 -15.63 5.92
CA GLU A 753 -31.47 -14.42 6.57
C GLU A 753 -30.67 -13.17 6.16
N ALA A 754 -29.34 -13.23 6.22
CA ALA A 754 -28.46 -12.11 5.85
C ALA A 754 -28.59 -11.74 4.37
N LEU A 755 -28.58 -12.73 3.47
CA LEU A 755 -28.75 -12.54 2.03
C LEU A 755 -30.16 -12.02 1.69
N GLY A 756 -31.19 -12.42 2.45
CA GLY A 756 -32.54 -11.88 2.33
C GLY A 756 -32.62 -10.38 2.59
N ARG A 757 -31.82 -9.86 3.54
CA ARG A 757 -31.78 -8.43 3.85
C ARG A 757 -31.14 -7.58 2.75
N ILE A 758 -30.24 -8.15 1.95
CA ILE A 758 -29.60 -7.50 0.78
C ILE A 758 -30.26 -7.89 -0.57
N GLY A 759 -31.48 -8.44 -0.52
CA GLY A 759 -32.36 -8.61 -1.68
C GLY A 759 -32.52 -10.02 -2.24
N LEU A 760 -31.94 -11.07 -1.64
CA LEU A 760 -32.20 -12.46 -2.06
C LEU A 760 -33.70 -12.78 -2.05
N LYS A 761 -34.21 -13.34 -3.14
CA LYS A 761 -35.63 -13.70 -3.28
C LYS A 761 -35.91 -15.01 -2.54
N ASN A 762 -36.12 -14.89 -1.23
CA ASN A 762 -36.36 -15.99 -0.28
C ASN A 762 -37.84 -16.14 0.14
N GLN A 763 -38.75 -15.41 -0.49
CA GLN A 763 -40.21 -15.54 -0.34
C GLN A 763 -40.90 -15.20 -1.66
N VAL A 764 -42.11 -15.74 -1.88
CA VAL A 764 -42.95 -15.35 -3.02
C VAL A 764 -43.91 -14.22 -2.59
N ASN A 765 -43.83 -13.11 -3.32
CA ASN A 765 -44.69 -11.94 -3.20
C ASN A 765 -45.27 -11.58 -4.59
N SER A 766 -46.06 -10.51 -4.69
CA SER A 766 -46.68 -10.11 -5.97
C SER A 766 -45.66 -9.90 -7.09
N ASP A 767 -44.53 -9.24 -6.81
CA ASP A 767 -43.53 -8.91 -7.83
C ASP A 767 -42.73 -10.13 -8.29
N THR A 768 -42.26 -10.97 -7.35
CA THR A 768 -41.55 -12.22 -7.67
C THR A 768 -42.46 -13.27 -8.33
N TYR A 769 -43.77 -13.26 -8.04
CA TYR A 769 -44.75 -14.04 -8.79
C TYR A 769 -44.82 -13.58 -10.25
N ILE A 770 -44.90 -12.26 -10.48
CA ILE A 770 -44.94 -11.67 -11.82
C ILE A 770 -43.65 -11.96 -12.61
N GLU A 771 -42.47 -11.93 -11.97
CA GLU A 771 -41.22 -12.35 -12.60
C GLU A 771 -41.26 -13.81 -13.08
N CYS A 772 -41.81 -14.72 -12.28
CA CYS A 772 -41.97 -16.13 -12.68
C CYS A 772 -42.96 -16.27 -13.86
N ALA A 773 -44.06 -15.51 -13.86
CA ALA A 773 -45.02 -15.48 -14.96
C ALA A 773 -44.41 -14.91 -16.26
N GLN A 774 -43.59 -13.87 -16.15
CA GLN A 774 -42.86 -13.27 -17.27
C GLN A 774 -41.87 -14.25 -17.89
N GLU A 775 -41.06 -14.95 -17.07
CA GLU A 775 -40.08 -15.92 -17.57
C GLU A 775 -40.77 -17.06 -18.33
N ILE A 776 -41.83 -17.66 -17.77
CA ILE A 776 -42.58 -18.74 -18.42
C ILE A 776 -43.26 -18.25 -19.71
N ALA A 777 -43.86 -17.04 -19.71
CA ALA A 777 -44.44 -16.45 -20.92
C ALA A 777 -43.39 -16.19 -22.01
N GLN A 778 -42.17 -15.75 -21.63
CA GLN A 778 -41.06 -15.56 -22.57
C GLN A 778 -40.59 -16.88 -23.18
N GLU A 779 -40.43 -17.94 -22.37
CA GLU A 779 -40.04 -19.26 -22.89
C GLU A 779 -41.08 -19.83 -23.87
N ILE A 780 -42.37 -19.66 -23.60
CA ILE A 780 -43.47 -20.02 -24.51
C ILE A 780 -43.34 -19.28 -25.85
N VAL A 781 -43.11 -17.95 -25.83
CA VAL A 781 -42.92 -17.14 -27.05
C VAL A 781 -41.68 -17.58 -27.83
N ILE A 782 -40.57 -17.90 -27.15
CA ILE A 782 -39.34 -18.38 -27.79
C ILE A 782 -39.57 -19.73 -28.48
N GLN A 783 -40.24 -20.68 -27.83
CA GLN A 783 -40.51 -22.00 -28.42
C GLN A 783 -41.46 -21.90 -29.64
N ILE A 784 -42.51 -21.09 -29.56
CA ILE A 784 -43.41 -20.78 -30.68
C ILE A 784 -42.63 -20.22 -31.88
N ASN A 785 -41.75 -19.23 -31.65
CA ASN A 785 -40.94 -18.62 -32.71
C ASN A 785 -39.90 -19.57 -33.32
N GLN A 786 -39.45 -20.59 -32.58
CA GLN A 786 -38.53 -21.62 -33.05
C GLN A 786 -39.23 -22.85 -33.67
N ALA A 787 -40.56 -22.82 -33.85
CA ALA A 787 -41.38 -23.95 -34.29
C ALA A 787 -41.20 -25.22 -33.43
N ARG A 788 -40.84 -25.04 -32.15
CA ARG A 788 -40.85 -26.09 -31.14
C ARG A 788 -42.19 -26.03 -30.41
N PHE A 789 -42.95 -27.12 -30.45
CA PHE A 789 -44.15 -27.26 -29.63
C PHE A 789 -43.76 -27.27 -28.15
N PRO A 790 -44.62 -26.77 -27.23
CA PRO A 790 -44.28 -26.69 -25.81
C PRO A 790 -43.85 -28.06 -25.29
N ALA A 791 -42.64 -28.13 -24.74
CA ALA A 791 -42.18 -29.33 -24.03
C ALA A 791 -43.06 -29.56 -22.80
N ASN A 792 -43.30 -30.82 -22.43
CA ASN A 792 -44.08 -31.18 -21.23
C ASN A 792 -43.60 -30.42 -19.97
N GLU A 793 -42.29 -30.16 -19.87
CA GLU A 793 -41.66 -29.38 -18.80
C GLU A 793 -42.20 -27.93 -18.69
N ILE A 794 -42.43 -27.23 -19.81
CA ILE A 794 -43.02 -25.88 -19.77
C ILE A 794 -44.50 -25.94 -19.41
N GLU A 795 -45.22 -26.97 -19.87
CA GLU A 795 -46.61 -27.19 -19.49
C GLU A 795 -46.75 -27.42 -17.98
N ASP A 796 -45.83 -28.20 -17.39
CA ASP A 796 -45.83 -28.50 -15.95
C ASP A 796 -45.33 -27.31 -15.10
N ARG A 797 -44.38 -26.50 -15.60
CA ARG A 797 -44.04 -25.18 -15.02
C ARG A 797 -45.26 -24.26 -14.98
N ALA A 798 -45.94 -24.10 -16.11
CA ALA A 798 -47.12 -23.26 -16.25
C ALA A 798 -48.29 -23.72 -15.37
N LYS A 799 -48.55 -25.03 -15.29
CA LYS A 799 -49.52 -25.61 -14.33
C LYS A 799 -49.15 -25.26 -12.89
N THR A 800 -47.88 -25.40 -12.51
CA THR A 800 -47.40 -25.09 -11.15
C THR A 800 -47.63 -23.62 -10.80
N LEU A 801 -47.35 -22.71 -11.73
CA LEU A 801 -47.56 -21.27 -11.55
C LEU A 801 -49.05 -20.88 -11.42
N VAL A 802 -49.94 -21.55 -12.16
CA VAL A 802 -51.40 -21.34 -12.07
C VAL A 802 -51.97 -21.93 -10.77
N LEU A 803 -51.51 -23.12 -10.37
CA LEU A 803 -51.89 -23.74 -9.09
C LEU A 803 -51.44 -22.86 -7.90
N TYR A 804 -50.21 -22.34 -7.95
CA TYR A 804 -49.70 -21.45 -6.92
C TYR A 804 -50.55 -20.19 -6.76
N LEU A 805 -50.94 -19.56 -7.88
CA LEU A 805 -51.84 -18.40 -7.87
C LEU A 805 -53.21 -18.75 -7.28
N TYR A 806 -53.80 -19.87 -7.69
CA TYR A 806 -55.10 -20.31 -7.17
C TYR A 806 -55.09 -20.52 -5.65
N GLU A 807 -54.01 -21.10 -5.12
CA GLU A 807 -53.84 -21.33 -3.68
C GLU A 807 -53.51 -20.05 -2.89
N HIS A 808 -52.79 -19.09 -3.49
CA HIS A 808 -52.19 -17.94 -2.79
C HIS A 808 -52.72 -16.56 -3.23
N VAL A 809 -53.78 -16.48 -4.05
CA VAL A 809 -54.32 -15.21 -4.58
C VAL A 809 -54.63 -14.18 -3.48
N ASN A 810 -55.17 -14.63 -2.34
CA ASN A 810 -55.52 -13.77 -1.21
C ASN A 810 -54.33 -13.37 -0.32
N SER A 811 -53.18 -14.03 -0.45
CA SER A 811 -51.96 -13.69 0.29
C SER A 811 -50.96 -12.86 -0.52
N LEU A 812 -51.03 -12.91 -1.86
CA LEU A 812 -50.14 -12.17 -2.75
C LEU A 812 -50.52 -10.68 -2.89
N ASN A 813 -51.75 -10.29 -2.55
CA ASN A 813 -52.21 -8.89 -2.46
C ASN A 813 -51.89 -8.02 -3.69
N PHE A 814 -52.14 -8.54 -4.90
CA PHE A 814 -51.93 -7.79 -6.15
C PHE A 814 -52.76 -6.50 -6.22
N ASN A 815 -52.13 -5.41 -6.66
CA ASN A 815 -52.82 -4.16 -7.00
C ASN A 815 -53.45 -4.22 -8.41
N GLU A 816 -54.23 -3.21 -8.79
CA GLU A 816 -54.94 -3.19 -10.09
C GLU A 816 -53.99 -3.27 -11.30
N GLN A 817 -52.85 -2.55 -11.27
CA GLN A 817 -51.86 -2.58 -12.35
C GLN A 817 -51.18 -3.95 -12.48
N GLN A 818 -50.89 -4.60 -11.35
CA GLN A 818 -50.34 -5.96 -11.31
C GLN A 818 -51.36 -6.98 -11.87
N TRP A 819 -52.65 -6.79 -11.64
CA TRP A 819 -53.70 -7.62 -12.26
C TRP A 819 -53.79 -7.41 -13.77
N GLU A 820 -53.74 -6.18 -14.28
CA GLU A 820 -53.67 -5.90 -15.72
C GLU A 820 -52.48 -6.62 -16.37
N ILE A 821 -51.30 -6.49 -15.77
CA ILE A 821 -50.07 -7.17 -16.19
C ILE A 821 -50.25 -8.69 -16.26
N ILE A 822 -50.88 -9.32 -15.26
CA ILE A 822 -51.12 -10.78 -15.23
C ILE A 822 -52.15 -11.20 -16.30
N ILE A 823 -53.21 -10.42 -16.51
CA ILE A 823 -54.28 -10.72 -17.48
C ILE A 823 -53.77 -10.70 -18.92
N GLU A 824 -52.81 -9.83 -19.25
CA GLU A 824 -52.22 -9.77 -20.60
C GLU A 824 -51.19 -10.89 -20.88
N MET A 825 -50.66 -11.57 -19.85
CA MET A 825 -49.62 -12.58 -20.02
C MET A 825 -50.13 -13.93 -20.53
N LYS A 826 -49.39 -14.49 -21.50
CA LYS A 826 -49.71 -15.75 -22.18
C LYS A 826 -49.02 -16.95 -21.53
N PHE A 827 -49.19 -17.14 -20.22
CA PHE A 827 -48.62 -18.26 -19.46
C PHE A 827 -49.61 -19.38 -19.12
N VAL A 828 -50.92 -19.19 -19.34
CA VAL A 828 -51.94 -20.19 -19.00
C VAL A 828 -52.00 -21.30 -20.06
N PRO A 829 -51.81 -22.58 -19.71
CA PRO A 829 -51.97 -23.70 -20.65
C PRO A 829 -53.41 -23.85 -21.13
N SER A 830 -53.61 -24.10 -22.43
CA SER A 830 -54.94 -24.36 -22.99
C SER A 830 -54.90 -25.44 -24.07
N GLU A 831 -55.66 -26.52 -23.89
CA GLU A 831 -55.89 -27.53 -24.94
C GLU A 831 -57.08 -27.14 -25.83
N LYS A 832 -57.01 -27.48 -27.13
CA LYS A 832 -58.19 -27.43 -28.01
C LYS A 832 -59.00 -28.72 -27.89
N ASN A 833 -60.05 -28.68 -27.07
CA ASN A 833 -61.10 -29.70 -27.12
C ASN A 833 -61.81 -29.71 -28.48
N LEU A 834 -61.58 -30.74 -29.28
CA LEU A 834 -62.35 -31.04 -30.49
C LEU A 834 -63.33 -32.19 -30.20
N SER A 835 -64.55 -31.85 -29.81
CA SER A 835 -65.71 -32.76 -29.88
C SER A 835 -66.85 -32.10 -30.67
N PRO A 836 -67.32 -32.69 -31.79
CA PRO A 836 -68.25 -31.99 -32.70
C PRO A 836 -69.70 -32.48 -32.53
N PHE A 837 -70.44 -31.96 -31.54
CA PHE A 837 -71.89 -32.19 -31.48
C PHE A 837 -72.72 -30.94 -31.17
N TYR A 838 -73.42 -30.50 -32.23
CA TYR A 838 -74.58 -29.61 -32.30
C TYR A 838 -75.38 -29.38 -31.02
N TYR A 839 -75.82 -28.13 -30.83
CA TYR A 839 -77.23 -27.82 -30.52
C TYR A 839 -77.66 -26.49 -31.17
N GLU A 840 -78.79 -26.52 -31.88
CA GLU A 840 -79.48 -25.30 -32.36
C GLU A 840 -80.35 -24.66 -31.26
N PRO A 841 -80.66 -23.35 -31.35
CA PRO A 841 -81.14 -22.56 -30.22
C PRO A 841 -82.67 -22.48 -30.08
N LYS A 842 -83.18 -22.41 -28.84
CA LYS A 842 -84.55 -21.92 -28.53
C LYS A 842 -84.65 -21.11 -27.21
N VAL A 843 -84.45 -19.79 -27.33
CA VAL A 843 -85.50 -18.76 -27.17
C VAL A 843 -86.35 -18.72 -25.87
N THR A 844 -86.22 -17.60 -25.12
CA THR A 844 -87.18 -16.94 -24.19
C THR A 844 -87.52 -17.60 -22.83
N THR A 845 -87.90 -16.89 -21.75
CA THR A 845 -88.35 -15.47 -21.58
C THR A 845 -88.15 -14.99 -20.13
N GLY A 846 -88.07 -13.66 -19.90
CA GLY A 846 -88.26 -13.01 -18.59
C GLY A 846 -87.14 -12.03 -18.24
N SER A 847 -87.11 -10.79 -18.77
CA SER A 847 -87.84 -9.59 -18.27
C SER A 847 -87.50 -9.22 -16.81
N SER A 848 -87.08 -8.00 -16.45
CA SER A 848 -86.88 -6.75 -17.23
C SER A 848 -86.16 -5.76 -16.28
N SER A 849 -85.03 -5.15 -16.69
CA SER A 849 -84.92 -3.72 -17.09
C SER A 849 -85.16 -2.70 -15.94
N GLU A 850 -84.46 -1.57 -15.81
CA GLU A 850 -83.41 -0.99 -16.66
C GLU A 850 -82.68 0.16 -15.92
N THR A 851 -81.40 0.35 -16.22
CA THR A 851 -80.72 1.62 -16.60
C THR A 851 -79.20 1.49 -16.37
N GLU A 852 -78.30 2.06 -17.15
CA GLU A 852 -78.25 2.28 -18.61
C GLU A 852 -76.75 2.51 -18.98
N VAL A 853 -76.42 2.53 -20.27
CA VAL A 853 -75.13 2.98 -20.87
C VAL A 853 -73.96 1.96 -20.85
N THR A 854 -73.17 2.03 -21.92
CA THR A 854 -72.29 1.02 -22.53
C THR A 854 -71.02 1.72 -23.11
N PRO A 855 -70.21 1.19 -24.07
CA PRO A 855 -69.37 -0.04 -24.09
C PRO A 855 -67.92 0.23 -24.65
N VAL A 856 -67.28 -0.79 -25.28
CA VAL A 856 -66.17 -0.77 -26.29
C VAL A 856 -64.75 -1.01 -25.72
N ASN A 857 -63.85 -1.86 -26.28
CA ASN A 857 -63.89 -3.05 -27.16
C ASN A 857 -62.49 -3.74 -27.15
N LEU A 858 -62.41 -5.06 -27.43
CA LEU A 858 -61.19 -5.73 -27.90
C LEU A 858 -61.54 -6.81 -28.96
N THR A 859 -60.73 -6.96 -30.02
CA THR A 859 -60.96 -7.94 -31.11
C THR A 859 -59.69 -8.44 -31.82
N ASN A 860 -59.72 -9.75 -32.19
CA ASN A 860 -58.93 -10.50 -33.21
C ASN A 860 -57.48 -10.96 -32.83
N ILE A 861 -56.91 -12.11 -33.30
CA ILE A 861 -57.42 -13.32 -34.03
C ILE A 861 -56.49 -14.57 -33.82
N PHE A 862 -56.89 -15.75 -34.35
CA PHE A 862 -56.25 -17.08 -34.25
C PHE A 862 -55.25 -17.47 -35.36
N LEU A 863 -54.59 -18.65 -35.24
CA LEU A 863 -54.29 -19.58 -36.36
C LEU A 863 -54.19 -21.09 -35.93
N THR A 864 -54.01 -22.01 -36.89
CA THR A 864 -54.24 -23.48 -36.81
C THR A 864 -53.35 -24.32 -37.76
N THR A 865 -53.06 -25.60 -37.46
CA THR A 865 -52.75 -26.66 -38.47
C THR A 865 -52.98 -28.09 -37.94
N SER A 866 -53.23 -29.05 -38.85
CA SER A 866 -53.44 -30.49 -38.62
C SER A 866 -52.44 -31.35 -39.39
N ALA A 867 -52.12 -32.57 -38.93
CA ALA A 867 -51.67 -33.71 -39.76
C ALA A 867 -51.71 -35.04 -38.99
N GLU A 868 -52.28 -36.09 -39.59
CA GLU A 868 -52.19 -37.49 -39.13
C GLU A 868 -51.00 -38.21 -39.78
N LEU A 869 -50.49 -39.30 -39.15
CA LEU A 869 -50.17 -40.56 -39.84
C LEU A 869 -49.84 -41.72 -38.87
N GLU A 870 -50.39 -42.89 -39.15
CA GLU A 870 -50.19 -44.13 -38.38
C GLU A 870 -48.81 -44.79 -38.61
N LYS A 871 -48.24 -45.48 -37.61
CA LYS A 871 -48.14 -46.97 -37.58
C LYS A 871 -47.26 -47.56 -36.45
N ASN A 872 -47.86 -48.53 -35.74
CA ASN A 872 -47.18 -49.63 -35.03
C ASN A 872 -46.63 -50.67 -36.06
N PRO A 873 -45.77 -51.68 -35.72
CA PRO A 873 -45.81 -52.45 -34.46
C PRO A 873 -44.52 -53.14 -33.93
N THR A 874 -44.65 -53.84 -32.78
CA THR A 874 -43.80 -54.93 -32.24
C THR A 874 -42.37 -54.58 -31.71
N ARG A 875 -41.77 -55.28 -30.73
CA ARG A 875 -42.01 -56.63 -30.17
C ARG A 875 -41.50 -56.77 -28.70
N LYS A 876 -42.28 -57.38 -27.80
CA LYS A 876 -41.83 -58.13 -26.59
C LYS A 876 -41.82 -59.64 -26.95
N PRO A 877 -41.25 -60.60 -26.18
CA PRO A 877 -40.99 -60.63 -24.72
C PRO A 877 -39.53 -61.12 -24.38
N ASN A 878 -39.12 -61.59 -23.18
CA ASN A 878 -39.85 -61.96 -21.96
C ASN A 878 -39.09 -61.79 -20.61
N GLN A 879 -39.85 -61.99 -19.53
CA GLN A 879 -39.57 -62.25 -18.11
C GLN A 879 -38.31 -63.07 -17.73
N ILE A 880 -37.72 -62.71 -16.58
CA ILE A 880 -37.73 -63.52 -15.34
C ILE A 880 -37.97 -62.57 -14.16
N HIS A 881 -38.66 -63.04 -13.12
CA HIS A 881 -39.09 -62.28 -11.95
C HIS A 881 -38.55 -62.96 -10.69
N LEU A 882 -38.04 -62.21 -9.71
CA LEU A 882 -38.00 -62.61 -8.30
C LEU A 882 -37.59 -61.44 -7.38
N GLN A 883 -38.54 -61.00 -6.54
CA GLN A 883 -38.40 -60.64 -5.12
C GLN A 883 -37.00 -60.23 -4.59
N GLN A 884 -36.81 -59.14 -3.82
CA GLN A 884 -37.57 -58.75 -2.62
C GLN A 884 -36.98 -57.46 -2.00
N LYS A 885 -37.82 -56.71 -1.27
CA LYS A 885 -37.50 -55.76 -0.16
C LYS A 885 -36.68 -54.48 -0.43
N ARG A 886 -37.37 -53.38 -0.10
CA ARG A 886 -36.98 -52.25 0.78
C ARG A 886 -35.63 -51.55 0.51
N ARG A 887 -35.59 -50.22 0.43
CA ARG A 887 -36.48 -49.23 1.06
C ARG A 887 -36.61 -47.98 0.20
#